data_AF-A0A926Z4A0-F1
#
_entry.id   AF-A0A926Z4A0-F1
#
_cell.length_a   1.000
_cell.length_b   1.000
_cell.length_c   1.000
_cell.angle_alpha   90.00
_cell.angle_beta   90.00
_cell.angle_gamma   90.00
#
_symmetry.space_group_name_H-M   'P 1'
#
loop_
_entity.id
_entity.type
_entity.pdbx_description
1 polymer ?
#
loop_
_entity_poly.entity_id
_entity_poly.type
_entity_poly.pdbx_seq_one_letter_code
_entity_poly.pdbx_strand_id
1 'polypeptide(L)'
;MEISQLKTLLADSENPKLEFKSQWYCNTDQLDDKGWGEFLKDLITLANGNSGFVGQTGYLIIGASDEDPRIGQQRGISNVARNGMLSNLQKLRETTLRKLRETCSPSPADIDLSFVEVEGKHLLIIEVPPPVDAVKLDRDLNTRGMRFKKGTVLIRVGQDVSVADPAEINNLRKGYQDTWIQTQRMVHNLPQPDYVNFIGRQDELEKLRNLLNPRDRIWTIVIDGIGGIGKSALALEIAHRYLNEYNFIPEEERFQSIIWISAKDSILTADGIKKRFQVTNTLNDIYSQISVVLGEQEISRHNFKEQGFLINRALGARRTLLIIDNLETVDDDRVNAFVRELPNPTKCIVTTRHRIDVADPIRLSAMPRKDALSLIQQECDKKNVRLDNSQIELLYKRTAGVPLAVVWSIAQISYHGFGVDQVLKRLGDAKGDIARFCFENAVHHIQDKPAYKILASLALSPRSMSRQEVGTVADLSELDQDEGLVILERLSLINKKGGQFSLLPLVQEYILTKVKEFPFTDLRQLVIRFSENYAPSGADSLSAIEQYFGSELITPLKIEVAKKIVDQMWEWDSQCDEIGVSYCISALEKLAIDTAIDAIRDIAMYSNVASLAAWMYSAAAGILIHAGRLRDLINLSLSYQNFDSLTVESLKKFETDKVVQEIDIVLEIQKENKSEILQQLKDKLLSSEIYPSSGDHAV
;
A
#
# COMPACT_ATOMS: atom_id res chain seq x y z
N MET A 1 -30.76 19.18 -31.51
CA MET A 1 -29.77 19.98 -32.29
C MET A 1 -29.92 21.51 -32.14
N GLU A 2 -28.80 22.25 -32.10
CA GLU A 2 -28.79 23.73 -32.23
C GLU A 2 -28.90 24.22 -33.68
N ILE A 3 -29.44 25.42 -33.91
CA ILE A 3 -29.61 26.01 -35.27
C ILE A 3 -28.26 26.19 -35.99
N SER A 4 -27.20 26.51 -35.28
CA SER A 4 -25.83 26.66 -35.81
C SER A 4 -25.36 25.37 -36.49
N GLN A 5 -25.50 24.23 -35.80
CA GLN A 5 -25.19 22.89 -36.30
C GLN A 5 -26.05 22.52 -37.51
N LEU A 6 -27.36 22.82 -37.46
CA LEU A 6 -28.25 22.59 -38.60
C LEU A 6 -27.81 23.34 -39.86
N LYS A 7 -27.40 24.60 -39.72
CA LYS A 7 -26.92 25.40 -40.86
C LYS A 7 -25.66 24.79 -41.49
N THR A 8 -24.77 24.22 -40.69
CA THR A 8 -23.60 23.50 -41.19
C THR A 8 -24.03 22.26 -41.98
N LEU A 9 -24.97 21.46 -41.46
CA LEU A 9 -25.48 20.28 -42.17
C LEU A 9 -26.17 20.67 -43.48
N LEU A 10 -27.02 21.69 -43.49
CA LEU A 10 -27.71 22.17 -44.70
C LEU A 10 -26.77 22.63 -45.82
N ALA A 11 -25.57 23.10 -45.46
CA ALA A 11 -24.54 23.52 -46.40
C ALA A 11 -23.70 22.36 -46.95
N ASP A 12 -23.78 21.17 -46.35
CA ASP A 12 -23.05 19.98 -46.78
C ASP A 12 -23.86 19.19 -47.82
N SER A 13 -23.18 18.35 -48.61
CA SER A 13 -23.85 17.41 -49.49
C SER A 13 -24.28 16.15 -48.75
N GLU A 14 -25.28 15.45 -49.27
CA GLU A 14 -25.58 14.11 -48.80
C GLU A 14 -24.34 13.22 -48.80
N ASN A 15 -24.24 12.42 -47.75
CA ASN A 15 -23.13 11.52 -47.53
C ASN A 15 -23.62 10.27 -46.77
N PRO A 16 -22.76 9.30 -46.45
CA PRO A 16 -23.17 8.08 -45.76
C PRO A 16 -23.83 8.28 -44.38
N LYS A 17 -23.78 9.48 -43.80
CA LYS A 17 -24.37 9.85 -42.52
C LYS A 17 -25.30 11.06 -42.61
N LEU A 18 -25.63 11.55 -43.80
CA LEU A 18 -26.50 12.71 -43.99
C LEU A 18 -27.44 12.49 -45.18
N GLU A 19 -28.74 12.53 -44.92
CA GLU A 19 -29.81 12.38 -45.91
C GLU A 19 -30.79 13.54 -45.81
N PHE A 20 -31.23 14.05 -46.95
CA PHE A 20 -32.27 15.07 -47.06
C PHE A 20 -33.54 14.52 -47.71
N LYS A 21 -34.70 14.98 -47.22
CA LYS A 21 -35.99 14.74 -47.86
C LYS A 21 -36.76 16.05 -47.95
N SER A 22 -37.23 16.38 -49.14
CA SER A 22 -38.03 17.59 -49.37
C SER A 22 -39.41 17.53 -48.70
N GLN A 23 -39.92 16.32 -48.44
CA GLN A 23 -41.23 16.07 -47.84
C GLN A 23 -41.22 14.84 -46.94
N TRP A 24 -42.19 14.77 -46.02
CA TRP A 24 -42.41 13.59 -45.18
C TRP A 24 -42.88 12.39 -46.02
N TYR A 25 -42.66 11.17 -45.51
CA TYR A 25 -42.89 9.92 -46.24
C TYR A 25 -44.37 9.65 -46.59
N CYS A 26 -45.33 10.37 -46.02
CA CYS A 26 -46.75 10.28 -46.39
C CYS A 26 -47.45 11.65 -46.39
N ASN A 27 -48.48 11.79 -47.23
CA ASN A 27 -49.39 12.93 -47.25
C ASN A 27 -50.68 12.66 -46.44
N THR A 28 -50.77 11.49 -45.79
CA THR A 28 -51.90 11.00 -44.98
C THR A 28 -51.53 10.97 -43.48
N ASP A 29 -52.53 10.83 -42.60
CA ASP A 29 -52.31 10.81 -41.14
C ASP A 29 -51.47 9.64 -40.62
N GLN A 30 -51.27 8.59 -41.43
CA GLN A 30 -50.45 7.42 -41.10
C GLN A 30 -49.62 6.97 -42.31
N LEU A 31 -48.47 6.36 -42.01
CA LEU A 31 -47.63 5.66 -42.99
C LEU A 31 -48.23 4.29 -43.31
N ASP A 32 -48.34 3.99 -44.61
CA ASP A 32 -48.60 2.65 -45.11
C ASP A 32 -47.36 1.74 -44.97
N ASP A 33 -47.49 0.45 -45.25
CA ASP A 33 -46.39 -0.51 -45.09
C ASP A 33 -45.16 -0.13 -45.93
N LYS A 34 -45.37 0.38 -47.15
CA LYS A 34 -44.28 0.83 -48.03
C LYS A 34 -43.64 2.13 -47.55
N GLY A 35 -44.41 3.06 -47.00
CA GLY A 35 -43.91 4.29 -46.38
C GLY A 35 -43.07 4.00 -45.13
N TRP A 36 -43.52 3.07 -44.28
CA TRP A 36 -42.69 2.55 -43.19
C TRP A 36 -41.44 1.86 -43.71
N GLY A 37 -41.53 1.10 -44.80
CA GLY A 37 -40.39 0.47 -45.44
C GLY A 37 -39.30 1.45 -45.87
N GLU A 38 -39.67 2.53 -46.56
CA GLU A 38 -38.74 3.60 -46.95
C GLU A 38 -38.13 4.30 -45.74
N PHE A 39 -38.95 4.66 -44.76
CA PHE A 39 -38.47 5.37 -43.57
C PHE A 39 -37.47 4.51 -42.77
N LEU A 40 -37.79 3.25 -42.51
CA LEU A 40 -36.89 2.34 -41.79
C LEU A 40 -35.61 2.06 -42.58
N LYS A 41 -35.70 1.96 -43.92
CA LYS A 41 -34.53 1.79 -44.79
C LYS A 41 -33.57 2.98 -44.65
N ASP A 42 -34.07 4.20 -44.69
CA ASP A 42 -33.23 5.40 -44.55
C ASP A 42 -32.57 5.46 -43.16
N LEU A 43 -33.29 5.12 -42.08
CA LEU A 43 -32.70 5.03 -40.74
C LEU A 43 -31.64 3.93 -40.61
N ILE A 44 -31.90 2.73 -41.12
CA ILE A 44 -30.96 1.59 -41.04
C ILE A 44 -29.68 1.86 -41.84
N THR A 45 -29.83 2.47 -43.01
CA THR A 45 -28.70 2.83 -43.87
C THR A 45 -27.87 3.97 -43.30
N LEU A 46 -28.49 4.96 -42.65
CA LEU A 46 -27.78 6.00 -41.89
C LEU A 46 -27.11 5.43 -40.63
N ALA A 47 -27.74 4.48 -39.96
CA ALA A 47 -27.13 3.77 -38.82
C ALA A 47 -25.84 3.08 -39.26
N ASN A 48 -25.88 2.31 -40.35
CA ASN A 48 -24.70 1.61 -40.88
C ASN A 48 -23.67 2.54 -41.53
N GLY A 49 -24.11 3.51 -42.33
CA GLY A 49 -23.27 4.30 -43.22
C GLY A 49 -22.44 3.43 -44.16
N ASN A 50 -21.12 3.62 -44.17
CA ASN A 50 -20.14 2.68 -44.73
C ASN A 50 -18.90 2.64 -43.83
N SER A 51 -17.91 1.81 -44.20
CA SER A 51 -16.70 1.57 -43.39
C SER A 51 -15.89 2.83 -43.07
N GLY A 52 -15.99 3.90 -43.88
CA GLY A 52 -15.29 5.17 -43.62
C GLY A 52 -15.98 6.11 -42.62
N PHE A 53 -17.24 5.83 -42.27
CA PHE A 53 -18.07 6.69 -41.41
C PHE A 53 -18.56 5.96 -40.15
N VAL A 54 -17.91 4.84 -39.81
CA VAL A 54 -18.24 4.06 -38.62
C VAL A 54 -18.08 4.91 -37.36
N GLY A 55 -19.01 4.77 -36.41
CA GLY A 55 -18.99 5.53 -35.16
C GLY A 55 -19.59 6.93 -35.20
N GLN A 56 -19.95 7.44 -36.37
CA GLN A 56 -20.58 8.76 -36.50
C GLN A 56 -22.11 8.69 -36.41
N THR A 57 -22.71 9.71 -35.80
CA THR A 57 -24.17 9.93 -35.79
C THR A 57 -24.67 10.23 -37.20
N GLY A 58 -25.73 9.54 -37.62
CA GLY A 58 -26.44 9.83 -38.86
C GLY A 58 -27.53 10.89 -38.66
N TYR A 59 -27.80 11.68 -39.69
CA TYR A 59 -28.81 12.73 -39.69
C TYR A 59 -29.74 12.56 -40.89
N LEU A 60 -31.05 12.51 -40.60
CA LEU A 60 -32.10 12.60 -41.61
C LEU A 60 -32.84 13.93 -41.42
N ILE A 61 -32.76 14.79 -42.44
CA ILE A 61 -33.31 16.14 -42.40
C ILE A 61 -34.48 16.23 -43.39
N ILE A 62 -35.67 16.49 -42.86
CA ILE A 62 -36.91 16.53 -43.63
C ILE A 62 -37.40 17.98 -43.69
N GLY A 63 -37.76 18.42 -44.89
CA GLY A 63 -38.02 19.82 -45.22
C GLY A 63 -36.88 20.51 -45.98
N ALA A 64 -35.96 19.76 -46.58
CA ALA A 64 -34.84 20.28 -47.37
C ALA A 64 -34.67 19.45 -48.66
N SER A 65 -34.37 20.12 -49.79
CA SER A 65 -34.09 19.45 -51.06
C SER A 65 -32.82 18.61 -50.96
N ASP A 66 -32.71 17.59 -51.80
CA ASP A 66 -31.54 16.72 -51.97
C ASP A 66 -30.45 17.36 -52.85
N GLU A 67 -30.78 18.42 -53.60
CA GLU A 67 -29.85 19.18 -54.45
C GLU A 67 -28.59 19.66 -53.71
N ASP A 68 -27.39 19.43 -54.29
CA ASP A 68 -26.11 19.81 -53.69
C ASP A 68 -25.87 21.34 -53.75
N PRO A 69 -25.84 22.05 -52.61
CA PRO A 69 -25.70 23.51 -52.59
C PRO A 69 -24.32 23.99 -53.05
N ARG A 70 -23.32 23.10 -53.14
CA ARG A 70 -21.96 23.43 -53.63
C ARG A 70 -21.93 23.74 -55.13
N ILE A 71 -23.04 23.53 -55.84
CA ILE A 71 -23.24 23.88 -57.26
C ILE A 71 -23.66 25.36 -57.42
N GLY A 72 -23.72 26.14 -56.32
CA GLY A 72 -23.82 27.60 -56.36
C GLY A 72 -25.21 28.18 -56.05
N GLN A 73 -26.10 27.40 -55.43
CA GLN A 73 -27.41 27.86 -54.94
C GLN A 73 -27.63 27.45 -53.49
N GLN A 74 -28.41 28.24 -52.74
CA GLN A 74 -28.84 27.86 -51.39
C GLN A 74 -29.78 26.65 -51.47
N ARG A 75 -29.61 25.66 -50.58
CA ARG A 75 -30.46 24.47 -50.51
C ARG A 75 -31.92 24.87 -50.32
N GLY A 76 -32.81 24.35 -51.15
CA GLY A 76 -34.24 24.65 -51.08
C GLY A 76 -34.84 24.06 -49.81
N ILE A 77 -35.47 24.90 -48.98
CA ILE A 77 -36.16 24.46 -47.75
C ILE A 77 -37.69 24.58 -47.86
N SER A 78 -38.41 23.64 -47.30
CA SER A 78 -39.87 23.53 -47.27
C SER A 78 -40.37 23.37 -45.83
N ASN A 79 -41.52 23.95 -45.52
CA ASN A 79 -42.10 23.84 -44.18
C ASN A 79 -42.74 22.45 -43.98
N VAL A 80 -42.28 21.72 -42.97
CA VAL A 80 -42.88 20.46 -42.54
C VAL A 80 -43.99 20.75 -41.53
N ALA A 81 -45.23 20.44 -41.89
CA ALA A 81 -46.38 20.66 -41.01
C ALA A 81 -46.38 19.68 -39.82
N ARG A 82 -46.73 20.19 -38.63
CA ARG A 82 -46.88 19.37 -37.40
C ARG A 82 -48.26 18.72 -37.32
N ASN A 83 -48.62 17.91 -38.32
CA ASN A 83 -49.90 17.23 -38.42
C ASN A 83 -49.73 15.69 -38.47
N GLY A 84 -50.84 14.95 -38.39
CA GLY A 84 -50.82 13.49 -38.41
C GLY A 84 -49.85 12.89 -37.39
N MET A 85 -48.97 11.99 -37.85
CA MET A 85 -47.92 11.38 -37.01
C MET A 85 -46.89 12.37 -36.45
N LEU A 86 -46.69 13.53 -37.09
CA LEU A 86 -45.72 14.53 -36.67
C LEU A 86 -46.23 15.46 -35.56
N SER A 87 -47.53 15.37 -35.23
CA SER A 87 -48.12 16.12 -34.12
C SER A 87 -47.64 15.66 -32.73
N ASN A 88 -47.14 14.41 -32.62
CA ASN A 88 -46.60 13.85 -31.39
C ASN A 88 -45.30 13.07 -31.68
N LEU A 89 -44.17 13.78 -31.61
CA LEU A 89 -42.85 13.20 -31.88
C LEU A 89 -42.46 12.09 -30.91
N GLN A 90 -42.90 12.15 -29.65
CA GLN A 90 -42.61 11.08 -28.69
C GLN A 90 -43.28 9.76 -29.11
N LYS A 91 -44.57 9.80 -29.49
CA LYS A 91 -45.29 8.63 -29.98
C LYS A 91 -44.72 8.09 -31.29
N LEU A 92 -44.29 8.99 -32.19
CA LEU A 92 -43.60 8.62 -33.42
C LEU A 92 -42.28 7.90 -33.10
N ARG A 93 -41.45 8.47 -32.21
CA ARG A 93 -40.19 7.85 -31.75
C ARG A 93 -40.40 6.46 -31.19
N GLU A 94 -41.34 6.30 -30.25
CA GLU A 94 -41.66 5.00 -29.64
C GLU A 94 -42.11 3.97 -30.67
N THR A 95 -42.95 4.39 -31.64
CA THR A 95 -43.44 3.52 -32.71
C THR A 95 -42.31 3.12 -33.67
N THR A 96 -41.44 4.07 -34.03
CA THR A 96 -40.28 3.83 -34.90
C THR A 96 -39.29 2.88 -34.26
N LEU A 97 -38.93 3.10 -32.98
CA LEU A 97 -38.01 2.21 -32.24
C LEU A 97 -38.57 0.79 -32.11
N ARG A 98 -39.87 0.65 -31.86
CA ARG A 98 -40.53 -0.67 -31.87
C ARG A 98 -40.41 -1.34 -33.24
N LYS A 99 -40.70 -0.61 -34.32
CA LYS A 99 -40.59 -1.16 -35.68
C LYS A 99 -39.14 -1.47 -36.09
N LEU A 100 -38.15 -0.69 -35.66
CA LEU A 100 -36.72 -0.99 -35.86
C LEU A 100 -36.33 -2.30 -35.17
N ARG A 101 -36.72 -2.48 -33.90
CA ARG A 101 -36.50 -3.75 -33.15
C ARG A 101 -37.14 -4.98 -33.81
N GLU A 102 -38.25 -4.80 -34.50
CA GLU A 102 -38.88 -5.89 -35.28
C GLU A 102 -38.22 -6.13 -36.64
N THR A 103 -37.39 -5.19 -37.13
CA THR A 103 -36.88 -5.17 -38.49
C THR A 103 -35.40 -5.53 -38.58
N CYS A 104 -34.59 -5.18 -37.58
CA CYS A 104 -33.14 -5.37 -37.65
C CYS A 104 -32.47 -5.67 -36.29
N SER A 105 -31.30 -6.30 -36.39
CA SER A 105 -30.40 -6.59 -35.28
C SER A 105 -28.94 -6.21 -35.61
N PRO A 106 -28.20 -5.57 -34.69
CA PRO A 106 -28.73 -4.86 -33.53
C PRO A 106 -29.61 -3.68 -33.97
N SER A 107 -30.71 -3.40 -33.25
CA SER A 107 -31.50 -2.19 -33.48
C SER A 107 -30.79 -0.99 -32.87
N PRO A 108 -30.85 0.21 -33.48
CA PRO A 108 -30.44 1.45 -32.81
C PRO A 108 -31.10 1.55 -31.42
N ALA A 109 -30.31 1.88 -30.40
CA ALA A 109 -30.77 1.93 -29.01
C ALA A 109 -31.81 3.04 -28.81
N ASP A 110 -31.63 4.14 -29.53
CA ASP A 110 -32.49 5.31 -29.49
C ASP A 110 -32.43 6.10 -30.80
N ILE A 111 -33.30 7.09 -30.97
CA ILE A 111 -33.25 8.14 -32.02
C ILE A 111 -33.78 9.44 -31.42
N ASP A 112 -33.17 10.58 -31.73
CA ASP A 112 -33.70 11.90 -31.34
C ASP A 112 -34.51 12.50 -32.48
N LEU A 113 -35.68 13.07 -32.16
CA LEU A 113 -36.56 13.73 -33.13
C LEU A 113 -36.87 15.13 -32.64
N SER A 114 -36.51 16.13 -33.43
CA SER A 114 -36.75 17.54 -33.08
C SER A 114 -37.19 18.35 -34.29
N PHE A 115 -38.06 19.34 -34.04
CA PHE A 115 -38.37 20.38 -35.02
C PHE A 115 -37.47 21.58 -34.78
N VAL A 116 -36.82 22.06 -35.84
CA VAL A 116 -35.98 23.25 -35.79
C VAL A 116 -36.50 24.27 -36.81
N GLU A 117 -36.66 25.52 -36.39
CA GLU A 117 -37.08 26.61 -37.26
C GLU A 117 -35.87 27.25 -37.95
N VAL A 118 -35.92 27.34 -39.28
CA VAL A 118 -34.92 27.99 -40.12
C VAL A 118 -35.65 28.88 -41.12
N GLU A 119 -35.37 30.19 -41.10
CA GLU A 119 -35.96 31.16 -42.04
C GLU A 119 -37.51 31.11 -42.09
N GLY A 120 -38.15 30.94 -40.93
CA GLY A 120 -39.61 30.86 -40.81
C GLY A 120 -40.24 29.53 -41.26
N LYS A 121 -39.43 28.52 -41.59
CA LYS A 121 -39.88 27.17 -41.95
C LYS A 121 -39.42 26.16 -40.90
N HIS A 122 -40.27 25.21 -40.56
CA HIS A 122 -39.95 24.13 -39.64
C HIS A 122 -39.41 22.92 -40.40
N LEU A 123 -38.20 22.50 -40.05
CA LEU A 123 -37.60 21.24 -40.52
C LEU A 123 -37.69 20.20 -39.41
N LEU A 124 -37.92 18.94 -39.78
CA LEU A 124 -37.86 17.81 -38.87
C LEU A 124 -36.48 17.16 -38.98
N ILE A 125 -35.79 17.05 -37.85
CA ILE A 125 -34.47 16.45 -37.75
C ILE A 125 -34.60 15.13 -36.99
N ILE A 126 -34.00 14.08 -37.55
CA ILE A 126 -33.90 12.78 -36.90
C ILE A 126 -32.41 12.44 -36.77
N GLU A 127 -31.93 12.37 -35.53
CA GLU A 127 -30.56 11.97 -35.21
C GLU A 127 -30.54 10.46 -34.92
N VAL A 128 -29.71 9.74 -35.66
CA VAL A 128 -29.56 8.28 -35.60
C VAL A 128 -28.21 7.95 -34.99
N PRO A 129 -28.15 7.51 -33.73
CA PRO A 129 -26.89 7.18 -33.08
C PRO A 129 -26.21 5.98 -33.78
N PRO A 130 -24.87 5.92 -33.74
CA PRO A 130 -24.14 4.79 -34.30
C PRO A 130 -24.53 3.48 -33.59
N PRO A 131 -24.72 2.38 -34.33
CA PRO A 131 -25.10 1.09 -33.75
C PRO A 131 -23.91 0.40 -33.06
N VAL A 132 -24.22 -0.70 -32.36
CA VAL A 132 -23.22 -1.48 -31.62
C VAL A 132 -22.38 -2.43 -32.48
N ASP A 133 -22.95 -2.79 -33.61
CA ASP A 133 -22.37 -3.64 -34.65
C ASP A 133 -23.08 -3.30 -35.98
N ALA A 134 -22.63 -3.89 -37.09
CA ALA A 134 -23.30 -3.78 -38.38
C ALA A 134 -24.77 -4.25 -38.29
N VAL A 135 -25.70 -3.34 -38.59
CA VAL A 135 -27.15 -3.58 -38.54
C VAL A 135 -27.57 -4.45 -39.72
N LYS A 136 -28.16 -5.60 -39.39
CA LYS A 136 -28.65 -6.61 -40.33
C LYS A 136 -30.17 -6.70 -40.26
N LEU A 137 -30.83 -6.94 -41.39
CA LEU A 137 -32.27 -7.15 -41.42
C LEU A 137 -32.66 -8.52 -40.83
N ASP A 138 -33.61 -8.55 -39.89
CA ASP A 138 -34.15 -9.77 -39.28
C ASP A 138 -35.40 -10.30 -40.00
N ARG A 139 -35.99 -9.48 -40.87
CA ARG A 139 -37.10 -9.81 -41.77
C ARG A 139 -36.92 -9.11 -43.11
N ASP A 140 -37.71 -9.50 -44.10
CA ASP A 140 -37.75 -8.80 -45.38
C ASP A 140 -38.25 -7.36 -45.20
N LEU A 141 -37.62 -6.40 -45.87
CA LEU A 141 -37.99 -5.00 -45.86
C LEU A 141 -38.50 -4.60 -47.24
N ASN A 142 -39.81 -4.32 -47.33
CA ASN A 142 -40.46 -3.89 -48.56
C ASN A 142 -40.54 -2.37 -48.62
N THR A 143 -39.88 -1.75 -49.58
CA THR A 143 -39.91 -0.30 -49.80
C THR A 143 -40.76 0.04 -51.04
N ARG A 144 -40.80 1.30 -51.47
CA ARG A 144 -41.55 1.70 -52.68
C ARG A 144 -40.87 1.21 -53.94
N GLY A 145 -39.53 1.21 -53.97
CA GLY A 145 -38.74 0.83 -55.15
C GLY A 145 -38.20 -0.59 -55.13
N MET A 146 -37.89 -1.17 -53.97
CA MET A 146 -37.18 -2.45 -53.86
C MET A 146 -37.62 -3.27 -52.64
N ARG A 147 -37.43 -4.59 -52.72
CA ARG A 147 -37.54 -5.50 -51.59
C ARG A 147 -36.15 -6.01 -51.19
N PHE A 148 -35.78 -5.81 -49.93
CA PHE A 148 -34.56 -6.34 -49.34
C PHE A 148 -34.88 -7.59 -48.53
N LYS A 149 -34.07 -8.65 -48.68
CA LYS A 149 -34.31 -9.92 -47.99
C LYS A 149 -33.80 -9.88 -46.56
N LYS A 150 -34.39 -10.71 -45.72
CA LYS A 150 -33.85 -11.05 -44.40
C LYS A 150 -32.37 -11.41 -44.52
N GLY A 151 -31.59 -10.81 -43.65
CA GLY A 151 -30.18 -11.03 -43.48
C GLY A 151 -29.26 -10.14 -44.30
N THR A 152 -29.83 -9.26 -45.11
CA THR A 152 -29.10 -8.20 -45.81
C THR A 152 -28.60 -7.14 -44.83
N VAL A 153 -27.38 -6.66 -45.04
CA VAL A 153 -26.81 -5.45 -44.42
C VAL A 153 -26.85 -4.34 -45.48
N LEU A 154 -27.55 -3.24 -45.17
CA LEU A 154 -27.69 -2.12 -46.09
C LEU A 154 -26.65 -1.05 -45.75
N ILE A 155 -25.96 -0.53 -46.76
CA ILE A 155 -24.92 0.50 -46.63
C ILE A 155 -25.18 1.64 -47.60
N ARG A 156 -24.50 2.77 -47.37
CA ARG A 156 -24.53 3.93 -48.26
C ARG A 156 -23.23 4.08 -49.04
N VAL A 157 -23.32 4.11 -50.36
CA VAL A 157 -22.19 4.35 -51.28
C VAL A 157 -22.49 5.63 -52.04
N GLY A 158 -21.86 6.73 -51.62
CA GLY A 158 -22.25 8.07 -52.08
C GLY A 158 -23.67 8.43 -51.61
N GLN A 159 -24.56 8.73 -52.56
CA GLN A 159 -25.97 9.06 -52.31
C GLN A 159 -26.90 7.84 -52.42
N ASP A 160 -26.38 6.69 -52.87
CA ASP A 160 -27.19 5.49 -53.11
C ASP A 160 -27.13 4.49 -51.95
N VAL A 161 -28.21 3.71 -51.82
CA VAL A 161 -28.29 2.56 -50.92
C VAL A 161 -27.85 1.29 -51.65
N SER A 162 -26.88 0.59 -51.09
CA SER A 162 -26.37 -0.69 -51.61
C SER A 162 -26.48 -1.82 -50.58
N VAL A 163 -26.36 -3.05 -51.07
CA VAL A 163 -26.24 -4.26 -50.25
C VAL A 163 -24.76 -4.52 -50.01
N ALA A 164 -24.35 -4.60 -48.74
CA ALA A 164 -22.97 -4.85 -48.38
C ALA A 164 -22.53 -6.28 -48.74
N ASP A 165 -21.36 -6.41 -49.35
CA ASP A 165 -20.72 -7.71 -49.53
C ASP A 165 -20.08 -8.23 -48.22
N PRO A 166 -19.64 -9.51 -48.15
CA PRO A 166 -19.01 -10.05 -46.94
C PRO A 166 -17.76 -9.29 -46.45
N ALA A 167 -16.98 -8.70 -47.35
CA ALA A 167 -15.79 -7.93 -46.98
C ALA A 167 -16.19 -6.57 -46.39
N GLU A 168 -17.18 -5.89 -46.96
CA GLU A 168 -17.75 -4.66 -46.44
C GLU A 168 -18.41 -4.86 -45.07
N ILE A 169 -19.14 -5.97 -44.90
CA ILE A 169 -19.70 -6.36 -43.59
C ILE A 169 -18.57 -6.53 -42.57
N ASN A 170 -17.52 -7.27 -42.91
CA ASN A 170 -16.38 -7.45 -42.01
C ASN A 170 -15.66 -6.13 -41.69
N ASN A 171 -15.51 -5.23 -42.67
CA ASN A 171 -14.92 -3.91 -42.45
C ASN A 171 -15.77 -3.03 -41.54
N LEU A 172 -17.10 -3.05 -41.70
CA LEU A 172 -18.02 -2.38 -40.78
C LEU A 172 -17.90 -2.95 -39.37
N ARG A 173 -17.96 -4.28 -39.22
CA ARG A 173 -17.83 -4.94 -37.91
C ARG A 173 -16.51 -4.60 -37.24
N LYS A 174 -15.41 -4.63 -37.98
CA LYS A 174 -14.09 -4.24 -37.47
C LYS A 174 -14.07 -2.77 -37.07
N GLY A 175 -14.61 -1.87 -37.90
CA GLY A 175 -14.73 -0.46 -37.57
C GLY A 175 -15.60 -0.23 -36.32
N TYR A 176 -16.69 -0.97 -36.15
CA TYR A 176 -17.56 -0.85 -34.98
C TYR A 176 -16.86 -1.42 -33.76
N GLN A 177 -16.14 -2.53 -33.86
CA GLN A 177 -15.29 -3.04 -32.79
C GLN A 177 -14.21 -2.02 -32.41
N ASP A 178 -13.49 -1.43 -33.37
CA ASP A 178 -12.45 -0.44 -33.13
C ASP A 178 -13.03 0.85 -32.50
N THR A 179 -14.21 1.29 -32.95
CA THR A 179 -14.93 2.44 -32.39
C THR A 179 -15.50 2.13 -31.01
N TRP A 180 -16.06 0.93 -30.79
CA TRP A 180 -16.59 0.47 -29.50
C TRP A 180 -15.50 0.33 -28.45
N ILE A 181 -14.32 -0.16 -28.85
CA ILE A 181 -13.12 -0.17 -28.02
C ILE A 181 -12.68 1.27 -27.69
N GLN A 182 -12.91 2.23 -28.59
CA GLN A 182 -12.62 3.65 -28.34
C GLN A 182 -13.71 4.38 -27.53
N THR A 183 -14.99 4.01 -27.62
CA THR A 183 -16.12 4.64 -26.90
C THR A 183 -16.45 3.98 -25.55
N GLN A 184 -16.03 2.73 -25.30
CA GLN A 184 -15.97 2.12 -23.96
C GLN A 184 -14.59 2.30 -23.30
N ARG A 185 -14.04 3.51 -23.26
CA ARG A 185 -13.06 3.77 -22.20
C ARG A 185 -13.83 3.84 -20.89
N MET A 186 -13.75 2.77 -20.12
CA MET A 186 -14.07 2.75 -18.69
C MET A 186 -13.69 4.11 -18.09
N VAL A 187 -14.65 4.82 -17.52
CA VAL A 187 -14.40 6.18 -17.04
C VAL A 187 -13.54 6.10 -15.78
N HIS A 188 -12.35 6.72 -15.79
CA HIS A 188 -11.45 6.65 -14.64
C HIS A 188 -10.58 7.87 -14.47
N ASN A 189 -10.08 8.05 -13.25
CA ASN A 189 -9.04 9.01 -12.88
C ASN A 189 -7.85 8.35 -12.17
N LEU A 190 -7.64 7.05 -12.40
CA LEU A 190 -6.53 6.30 -11.81
C LEU A 190 -5.18 7.02 -11.99
N PRO A 191 -4.40 7.19 -10.91
CA PRO A 191 -3.04 7.69 -11.01
C PRO A 191 -2.14 6.68 -11.75
N GLN A 192 -1.08 7.18 -12.37
CA GLN A 192 -0.07 6.31 -12.98
C GLN A 192 0.70 5.55 -11.87
N PRO A 193 0.97 4.25 -12.04
CA PRO A 193 1.82 3.52 -11.10
C PRO A 193 3.26 4.06 -11.13
N ASP A 194 3.87 4.23 -9.96
CA ASP A 194 5.27 4.68 -9.83
C ASP A 194 6.29 3.53 -9.92
N TYR A 195 5.82 2.28 -10.02
CA TYR A 195 6.65 1.06 -10.10
C TYR A 195 6.72 0.50 -11.53
N VAL A 196 7.80 -0.24 -11.84
CA VAL A 196 7.97 -0.89 -13.16
C VAL A 196 7.11 -2.15 -13.23
N ASN A 197 7.34 -3.09 -12.31
CA ASN A 197 6.45 -4.23 -12.10
C ASN A 197 5.98 -4.25 -10.64
N PHE A 198 4.74 -4.71 -10.45
CA PHE A 198 4.21 -5.00 -9.12
C PHE A 198 4.75 -6.34 -8.62
N ILE A 199 5.33 -6.35 -7.42
CA ILE A 199 6.06 -7.51 -6.88
C ILE A 199 5.36 -8.06 -5.64
N GLY A 200 5.08 -9.37 -5.67
CA GLY A 200 4.41 -10.09 -4.59
C GLY A 200 2.94 -9.71 -4.44
N ARG A 201 2.34 -10.14 -3.32
CA ARG A 201 0.92 -9.92 -2.93
C ARG A 201 -0.13 -10.66 -3.74
N GLN A 202 0.21 -11.85 -4.22
CA GLN A 202 -0.66 -12.62 -5.11
C GLN A 202 -1.90 -13.11 -4.37
N ASP A 203 -1.71 -13.58 -3.13
CA ASP A 203 -2.81 -14.01 -2.26
C ASP A 203 -3.77 -12.84 -1.95
N GLU A 204 -3.24 -11.65 -1.65
CA GLU A 204 -4.06 -10.46 -1.38
C GLU A 204 -4.78 -9.93 -2.63
N LEU A 205 -4.15 -10.01 -3.80
CA LEU A 205 -4.78 -9.68 -5.09
C LEU A 205 -5.91 -10.64 -5.45
N GLU A 206 -5.72 -11.94 -5.23
CA GLU A 206 -6.77 -12.94 -5.42
C GLU A 206 -7.93 -12.73 -4.44
N LYS A 207 -7.64 -12.45 -3.16
CA LYS A 207 -8.65 -12.09 -2.17
C LYS A 207 -9.44 -10.85 -2.60
N LEU A 208 -8.76 -9.81 -3.08
CA LEU A 208 -9.41 -8.60 -3.62
C LEU A 208 -10.32 -8.92 -4.80
N ARG A 209 -9.84 -9.70 -5.77
CA ARG A 209 -10.65 -10.09 -6.95
C ARG A 209 -11.92 -10.82 -6.55
N ASN A 210 -11.84 -11.72 -5.56
CA ASN A 210 -13.01 -12.44 -5.05
C ASN A 210 -14.03 -11.49 -4.40
N LEU A 211 -13.56 -10.58 -3.53
CA LEU A 211 -14.44 -9.61 -2.84
C LEU A 211 -15.05 -8.58 -3.79
N LEU A 212 -14.33 -8.22 -4.84
CA LEU A 212 -14.81 -7.30 -5.88
C LEU A 212 -15.85 -7.96 -6.80
N ASN A 213 -15.99 -9.29 -6.79
CA ASN A 213 -16.99 -9.98 -7.60
C ASN A 213 -18.40 -9.43 -7.31
N PRO A 214 -19.24 -9.16 -8.34
CA PRO A 214 -20.60 -8.65 -8.16
C PRO A 214 -21.50 -9.57 -7.32
N ARG A 215 -21.18 -10.86 -7.23
CA ARG A 215 -21.94 -11.84 -6.43
C ARG A 215 -21.60 -11.79 -4.94
N ASP A 216 -20.46 -11.20 -4.57
CA ASP A 216 -20.08 -11.02 -3.17
C ASP A 216 -20.90 -9.89 -2.54
N ARG A 217 -21.39 -10.11 -1.32
CA ARG A 217 -22.21 -9.15 -0.57
C ARG A 217 -21.40 -8.04 0.08
N ILE A 218 -20.10 -8.20 0.23
CA ILE A 218 -19.22 -7.17 0.78
C ILE A 218 -19.05 -6.07 -0.27
N TRP A 219 -19.53 -4.86 0.00
CA TRP A 219 -19.29 -3.72 -0.89
C TRP A 219 -18.11 -2.86 -0.45
N THR A 220 -17.77 -2.83 0.83
CA THR A 220 -16.64 -2.06 1.35
C THR A 220 -15.54 -2.99 1.81
N ILE A 221 -14.37 -2.86 1.16
CA ILE A 221 -13.17 -3.67 1.40
C ILE A 221 -12.11 -2.77 2.00
N VAL A 222 -11.63 -3.11 3.18
CA VAL A 222 -10.60 -2.34 3.88
C VAL A 222 -9.25 -3.01 3.70
N ILE A 223 -8.26 -2.25 3.24
CA ILE A 223 -6.85 -2.63 3.22
C ILE A 223 -6.15 -1.87 4.33
N ASP A 224 -5.62 -2.60 5.32
CA ASP A 224 -4.91 -2.02 6.47
C ASP A 224 -3.46 -2.53 6.58
N GLY A 225 -2.69 -1.91 7.47
CA GLY A 225 -1.26 -2.17 7.65
C GLY A 225 -0.46 -0.89 7.91
N ILE A 226 0.84 -1.04 8.20
CA ILE A 226 1.69 0.10 8.57
C ILE A 226 1.85 1.13 7.43
N GLY A 227 2.32 2.32 7.79
CA GLY A 227 2.79 3.31 6.83
C GLY A 227 3.84 2.71 5.89
N GLY A 228 3.73 2.98 4.58
CA GLY A 228 4.71 2.53 3.59
C GLY A 228 4.64 1.05 3.19
N ILE A 229 3.70 0.25 3.72
CA ILE A 229 3.62 -1.20 3.45
C ILE A 229 3.11 -1.58 2.04
N GLY A 230 2.59 -0.62 1.28
CA GLY A 230 2.07 -0.83 -0.08
C GLY A 230 0.54 -0.91 -0.21
N LYS A 231 -0.25 -0.46 0.78
CA LYS A 231 -1.73 -0.45 0.70
C LYS A 231 -2.27 0.26 -0.54
N SER A 232 -1.81 1.50 -0.77
CA SER A 232 -2.17 2.28 -1.96
C SER A 232 -1.72 1.59 -3.24
N ALA A 233 -0.52 0.99 -3.24
CA ALA A 233 -0.01 0.29 -4.41
C ALA A 233 -0.84 -0.95 -4.75
N LEU A 234 -1.29 -1.72 -3.75
CA LEU A 234 -2.17 -2.88 -3.94
C LEU A 234 -3.54 -2.47 -4.49
N ALA A 235 -4.15 -1.42 -3.92
CA ALA A 235 -5.43 -0.90 -4.40
C ALA A 235 -5.33 -0.36 -5.83
N LEU A 236 -4.21 0.31 -6.15
CA LEU A 236 -3.95 0.84 -7.48
C LEU A 236 -3.69 -0.27 -8.49
N GLU A 237 -2.92 -1.29 -8.11
CA GLU A 237 -2.62 -2.45 -8.95
C GLU A 237 -3.88 -3.19 -9.38
N ILE A 238 -4.75 -3.55 -8.43
CA ILE A 238 -5.99 -4.26 -8.79
C ILE A 238 -6.86 -3.42 -9.72
N ALA A 239 -6.91 -2.10 -9.51
CA ALA A 239 -7.66 -1.19 -10.36
C ALA A 239 -7.10 -1.10 -11.79
N HIS A 240 -5.77 -1.05 -11.93
CA HIS A 240 -5.10 -1.12 -13.23
C HIS A 240 -5.30 -2.46 -13.92
N ARG A 241 -5.40 -3.58 -13.19
CA ARG A 241 -5.78 -4.87 -13.80
C ARG A 241 -7.18 -4.83 -14.37
N TYR A 242 -8.16 -4.29 -13.65
CA TYR A 242 -9.51 -4.09 -14.18
C TYR A 242 -9.54 -3.15 -15.40
N LEU A 243 -8.68 -2.13 -15.43
CA LEU A 243 -8.54 -1.23 -16.59
C LEU A 243 -7.90 -1.93 -17.79
N ASN A 244 -6.74 -2.56 -17.59
CA ASN A 244 -5.91 -3.09 -18.67
C ASN A 244 -6.46 -4.40 -19.24
N GLU A 245 -7.11 -5.22 -18.40
CA GLU A 245 -7.70 -6.50 -18.78
C GLU A 245 -9.20 -6.38 -19.06
N TYR A 246 -9.75 -5.16 -19.15
CA TYR A 246 -11.19 -4.89 -19.25
C TYR A 246 -11.92 -5.77 -20.27
N ASN A 247 -11.34 -5.95 -21.47
CA ASN A 247 -11.94 -6.74 -22.55
C ASN A 247 -11.93 -8.26 -22.30
N PHE A 248 -11.08 -8.75 -21.39
CA PHE A 248 -10.96 -10.15 -21.03
C PHE A 248 -11.77 -10.52 -19.78
N ILE A 249 -12.22 -9.52 -19.02
CA ILE A 249 -13.09 -9.71 -17.85
C ILE A 249 -14.53 -9.98 -18.33
N PRO A 250 -15.30 -10.91 -17.73
CA PRO A 250 -16.71 -11.12 -18.05
C PRO A 250 -17.52 -9.84 -17.90
N GLU A 251 -18.50 -9.59 -18.77
CA GLU A 251 -19.25 -8.32 -18.82
C GLU A 251 -19.89 -7.97 -17.48
N GLU A 252 -20.43 -8.97 -16.76
CA GLU A 252 -21.02 -8.82 -15.45
C GLU A 252 -20.02 -8.43 -14.34
N GLU A 253 -18.73 -8.74 -14.53
CA GLU A 253 -17.64 -8.42 -13.61
C GLU A 253 -16.91 -7.12 -13.96
N ARG A 254 -17.23 -6.49 -15.10
CA ARG A 254 -16.61 -5.23 -15.53
C ARG A 254 -17.08 -4.07 -14.67
N PHE A 255 -16.16 -3.16 -14.36
CA PHE A 255 -16.51 -1.86 -13.79
C PHE A 255 -16.71 -0.88 -14.93
N GLN A 256 -17.83 -0.16 -14.95
CA GLN A 256 -18.08 0.90 -15.92
C GLN A 256 -17.34 2.20 -15.55
N SER A 257 -16.98 2.36 -14.28
CA SER A 257 -16.18 3.47 -13.79
C SER A 257 -15.25 3.05 -12.67
N ILE A 258 -14.03 3.61 -12.63
CA ILE A 258 -13.09 3.46 -11.51
C ILE A 258 -12.70 4.85 -11.01
N ILE A 259 -13.09 5.16 -9.77
CA ILE A 259 -12.86 6.47 -9.17
C ILE A 259 -11.81 6.32 -8.08
N TRP A 260 -10.67 6.99 -8.24
CA TRP A 260 -9.62 7.10 -7.23
C TRP A 260 -9.69 8.46 -6.54
N ILE A 261 -9.80 8.44 -5.22
CA ILE A 261 -9.83 9.63 -4.36
C ILE A 261 -8.67 9.50 -3.38
N SER A 262 -7.76 10.48 -3.38
CA SER A 262 -6.65 10.51 -2.44
C SER A 262 -6.89 11.56 -1.37
N ALA A 263 -6.89 11.14 -0.11
CA ALA A 263 -6.95 12.02 1.06
C ALA A 263 -5.56 12.39 1.60
N LYS A 264 -4.46 12.04 0.89
CA LYS A 264 -3.09 12.34 1.33
C LYS A 264 -2.85 13.84 1.45
N ASP A 265 -2.42 14.28 2.63
CA ASP A 265 -2.02 15.66 2.95
C ASP A 265 -0.53 15.94 2.70
N SER A 266 0.26 14.89 2.55
CA SER A 266 1.71 14.94 2.46
C SER A 266 2.26 13.81 1.59
N ILE A 267 3.45 14.04 1.03
CA ILE A 267 4.21 13.07 0.24
C ILE A 267 5.65 13.01 0.75
N LEU A 268 6.25 11.82 0.69
CA LEU A 268 7.67 11.63 0.95
C LEU A 268 8.45 11.70 -0.36
N THR A 269 9.40 12.61 -0.44
CA THR A 269 10.30 12.78 -1.60
C THR A 269 11.75 12.50 -1.21
N ALA A 270 12.67 12.51 -2.17
CA ALA A 270 14.10 12.44 -1.89
C ALA A 270 14.57 13.64 -1.02
N ASP A 271 13.94 14.80 -1.16
CA ASP A 271 14.22 15.98 -0.33
C ASP A 271 13.51 15.97 1.04
N GLY A 272 12.78 14.89 1.37
CA GLY A 272 12.00 14.77 2.61
C GLY A 272 10.49 14.96 2.44
N ILE A 273 9.79 15.20 3.55
CA ILE A 273 8.31 15.29 3.62
C ILE A 273 7.83 16.66 3.08
N LYS A 274 6.95 16.65 2.07
CA LYS A 274 6.34 17.86 1.50
C LYS A 274 4.82 17.82 1.66
N LYS A 275 4.20 18.95 2.04
CA LYS A 275 2.73 19.09 2.10
C LYS A 275 2.13 19.19 0.69
N ARG A 276 0.94 18.64 0.51
CA ARG A 276 0.15 18.77 -0.73
C ARG A 276 -0.68 20.06 -0.69
N PHE A 277 -0.82 20.69 -1.85
CA PHE A 277 -1.62 21.92 -2.01
C PHE A 277 -3.13 21.66 -2.06
N GLN A 278 -3.55 20.52 -2.63
CA GLN A 278 -4.93 20.07 -2.64
C GLN A 278 -5.07 18.90 -1.66
N VAL A 279 -5.98 19.05 -0.70
CA VAL A 279 -6.26 18.01 0.29
C VAL A 279 -7.76 17.70 0.26
N THR A 280 -8.09 16.43 0.04
CA THR A 280 -9.46 15.93 0.13
C THR A 280 -9.72 15.62 1.61
N ASN A 281 -10.49 16.46 2.30
CA ASN A 281 -10.67 16.35 3.75
C ASN A 281 -12.12 16.22 4.20
N THR A 282 -13.08 16.48 3.31
CA THR A 282 -14.51 16.47 3.63
C THR A 282 -15.31 15.58 2.69
N LEU A 283 -16.54 15.21 3.10
CA LEU A 283 -17.46 14.49 2.22
C LEU A 283 -17.84 15.32 0.97
N ASN A 284 -17.85 16.65 1.04
CA ASN A 284 -18.07 17.52 -0.12
C ASN A 284 -16.96 17.39 -1.16
N ASP A 285 -15.70 17.27 -0.72
CA ASP A 285 -14.57 17.07 -1.63
C ASP A 285 -14.69 15.73 -2.36
N ILE A 286 -15.12 14.69 -1.63
CA ILE A 286 -15.39 13.36 -2.18
C ILE A 286 -16.52 13.43 -3.22
N TYR A 287 -17.65 14.04 -2.90
CA TYR A 287 -18.76 14.22 -3.84
C TYR A 287 -18.33 15.02 -5.08
N SER A 288 -17.54 16.07 -4.90
CA SER A 288 -17.01 16.87 -5.99
C SER A 288 -16.14 16.03 -6.92
N GLN A 289 -15.21 15.23 -6.39
CA GLN A 289 -14.37 14.36 -7.21
C GLN A 289 -15.18 13.28 -7.93
N ILE A 290 -16.15 12.65 -7.26
CA ILE A 290 -17.06 11.69 -7.91
C ILE A 290 -17.81 12.35 -9.07
N SER A 291 -18.39 13.53 -8.84
CA SER A 291 -19.15 14.26 -9.87
C SER A 291 -18.30 14.62 -11.09
N VAL A 292 -17.04 15.05 -10.88
CA VAL A 292 -16.10 15.38 -11.96
C VAL A 292 -15.76 14.15 -12.79
N VAL A 293 -15.41 13.03 -12.15
CA VAL A 293 -15.04 11.80 -12.86
C VAL A 293 -16.23 11.25 -13.64
N LEU A 294 -17.43 11.31 -13.06
CA LEU A 294 -18.64 10.79 -13.69
C LEU A 294 -19.25 11.70 -14.76
N GLY A 295 -18.71 12.91 -14.96
CA GLY A 295 -19.22 13.91 -15.91
C GLY A 295 -20.50 14.61 -15.44
N GLU A 296 -20.84 14.53 -14.15
CA GLU A 296 -22.06 15.06 -13.54
C GLU A 296 -21.77 16.31 -12.68
N GLN A 297 -20.96 17.24 -13.18
CA GLN A 297 -20.48 18.41 -12.42
C GLN A 297 -21.61 19.32 -11.91
N GLU A 298 -22.78 19.28 -12.54
CA GLU A 298 -23.99 19.99 -12.13
C GLU A 298 -24.44 19.62 -10.71
N ILE A 299 -24.08 18.42 -10.21
CA ILE A 299 -24.35 17.99 -8.82
C ILE A 299 -23.81 19.03 -7.82
N SER A 300 -22.63 19.61 -8.08
CA SER A 300 -21.99 20.58 -7.18
C SER A 300 -22.82 21.83 -6.91
N ARG A 301 -23.80 22.16 -7.77
CA ARG A 301 -24.69 23.32 -7.64
C ARG A 301 -25.86 23.10 -6.67
N HIS A 302 -26.11 21.85 -6.28
CA HIS A 302 -27.19 21.49 -5.37
C HIS A 302 -26.79 21.65 -3.91
N ASN A 303 -27.79 21.70 -3.01
CA ASN A 303 -27.51 21.63 -1.57
C ASN A 303 -26.96 20.26 -1.18
N PHE A 304 -26.25 20.18 -0.06
CA PHE A 304 -25.54 18.97 0.36
C PHE A 304 -26.41 17.70 0.43
N LYS A 305 -27.67 17.82 0.88
CA LYS A 305 -28.57 16.67 0.99
C LYS A 305 -28.97 16.14 -0.40
N GLU A 306 -29.25 17.05 -1.33
CA GLU A 306 -29.50 16.71 -2.73
C GLU A 306 -28.26 16.14 -3.41
N GLN A 307 -27.08 16.68 -3.13
CA GLN A 307 -25.81 16.13 -3.63
C GLN A 307 -25.67 14.65 -3.26
N GLY A 308 -25.87 14.29 -1.99
CA GLY A 308 -25.81 12.90 -1.54
C GLY A 308 -26.80 11.99 -2.29
N PHE A 309 -28.03 12.44 -2.51
CA PHE A 309 -29.02 11.69 -3.29
C PHE A 309 -28.59 11.51 -4.75
N LEU A 310 -28.11 12.57 -5.41
CA LEU A 310 -27.66 12.52 -6.80
C LEU A 310 -26.42 11.65 -6.98
N ILE A 311 -25.44 11.74 -6.07
CA ILE A 311 -24.25 10.87 -6.05
C ILE A 311 -24.64 9.41 -5.90
N ASN A 312 -25.52 9.08 -4.94
CA ASN A 312 -26.00 7.71 -4.78
C ASN A 312 -26.76 7.21 -6.01
N ARG A 313 -27.57 8.06 -6.65
CA ARG A 313 -28.23 7.71 -7.91
C ARG A 313 -27.21 7.44 -9.02
N ALA A 314 -26.19 8.29 -9.16
CA ALA A 314 -25.15 8.16 -10.17
C ALA A 314 -24.29 6.90 -9.98
N LEU A 315 -23.95 6.57 -8.72
CA LEU A 315 -23.24 5.36 -8.34
C LEU A 315 -24.10 4.09 -8.43
N GLY A 316 -25.42 4.19 -8.22
CA GLY A 316 -26.34 3.05 -8.35
C GLY A 316 -26.72 2.72 -9.80
N ALA A 317 -26.60 3.69 -10.71
CA ALA A 317 -26.92 3.50 -12.13
C ALA A 317 -25.87 2.68 -12.91
N ARG A 318 -24.67 2.51 -12.35
CA ARG A 318 -23.51 1.88 -13.00
C ARG A 318 -22.64 1.14 -12.01
N ARG A 319 -21.96 0.08 -12.46
CA ARG A 319 -21.02 -0.65 -11.60
C ARG A 319 -19.72 0.12 -11.47
N THR A 320 -19.53 0.75 -10.32
CA THR A 320 -18.36 1.58 -10.02
C THR A 320 -17.43 0.93 -9.01
N LEU A 321 -16.12 1.01 -9.24
CA LEU A 321 -15.10 0.78 -8.23
C LEU A 321 -14.65 2.12 -7.65
N LEU A 322 -15.03 2.40 -6.41
CA LEU A 322 -14.61 3.58 -5.67
C LEU A 322 -13.39 3.25 -4.80
N ILE A 323 -12.29 3.96 -4.94
CA ILE A 323 -11.08 3.77 -4.14
C ILE A 323 -10.81 5.02 -3.34
N ILE A 324 -10.87 4.92 -2.02
CA ILE A 324 -10.54 6.03 -1.10
C ILE A 324 -9.21 5.70 -0.43
N ASP A 325 -8.16 6.36 -0.90
CA ASP A 325 -6.79 6.17 -0.44
C ASP A 325 -6.48 7.09 0.75
N ASN A 326 -5.98 6.50 1.83
CA ASN A 326 -5.52 7.17 3.05
C ASN A 326 -6.66 7.80 3.86
N LEU A 327 -7.76 7.06 4.09
CA LEU A 327 -8.97 7.60 4.73
C LEU A 327 -8.72 8.14 6.16
N GLU A 328 -7.66 7.72 6.85
CA GLU A 328 -7.32 8.23 8.19
C GLU A 328 -7.08 9.74 8.28
N THR A 329 -6.81 10.42 7.15
CA THR A 329 -6.59 11.88 7.14
C THR A 329 -7.87 12.68 6.92
N VAL A 330 -9.01 12.02 6.70
CA VAL A 330 -10.30 12.67 6.49
C VAL A 330 -10.94 12.98 7.84
N ASP A 331 -11.09 14.27 8.13
CA ASP A 331 -11.67 14.81 9.38
C ASP A 331 -13.18 15.07 9.20
N ASP A 332 -13.94 14.00 8.87
CA ASP A 332 -15.39 14.07 8.64
C ASP A 332 -16.07 12.71 8.88
N ASP A 333 -16.74 12.56 10.02
CA ASP A 333 -17.44 11.33 10.43
C ASP A 333 -18.49 10.85 9.40
N ARG A 334 -19.04 11.78 8.60
CA ARG A 334 -20.04 11.45 7.58
C ARG A 334 -19.47 10.60 6.45
N VAL A 335 -18.15 10.63 6.24
CA VAL A 335 -17.49 9.82 5.21
C VAL A 335 -17.58 8.33 5.55
N ASN A 336 -17.45 7.97 6.83
CA ASN A 336 -17.65 6.59 7.27
C ASN A 336 -19.08 6.11 7.02
N ALA A 337 -20.09 6.96 7.28
CA ALA A 337 -21.48 6.64 6.97
C ALA A 337 -21.70 6.46 5.45
N PHE A 338 -21.18 7.38 4.63
CA PHE A 338 -21.25 7.30 3.18
C PHE A 338 -20.65 5.99 2.63
N VAL A 339 -19.46 5.60 3.10
CA VAL A 339 -18.80 4.35 2.69
C VAL A 339 -19.59 3.10 3.12
N ARG A 340 -20.30 3.16 4.26
CA ARG A 340 -21.16 2.04 4.72
C ARG A 340 -22.46 1.94 3.94
N GLU A 341 -22.97 3.04 3.40
CA GLU A 341 -24.28 3.13 2.74
C GLU A 341 -24.20 3.22 1.20
N LEU A 342 -23.09 2.77 0.60
CA LEU A 342 -22.90 2.79 -0.85
C LEU A 342 -23.97 1.95 -1.59
N PRO A 343 -24.51 2.46 -2.71
CA PRO A 343 -25.55 1.76 -3.46
C PRO A 343 -24.98 0.59 -4.26
N ASN A 344 -25.71 -0.52 -4.34
CA ASN A 344 -25.44 -1.57 -5.32
C ASN A 344 -25.63 -1.00 -6.75
N PRO A 345 -24.75 -1.30 -7.74
CA PRO A 345 -23.67 -2.29 -7.74
C PRO A 345 -22.26 -1.76 -7.42
N THR A 346 -22.14 -0.60 -6.74
CA THR A 346 -20.84 -0.02 -6.41
C THR A 346 -20.07 -0.85 -5.37
N LYS A 347 -18.77 -1.04 -5.63
CA LYS A 347 -17.79 -1.60 -4.69
C LYS A 347 -16.83 -0.49 -4.27
N CYS A 348 -16.32 -0.57 -3.05
CA CYS A 348 -15.37 0.38 -2.50
C CYS A 348 -14.15 -0.31 -1.88
N ILE A 349 -12.96 0.17 -2.22
CA ILE A 349 -11.72 -0.14 -1.52
C ILE A 349 -11.33 1.08 -0.70
N VAL A 350 -11.10 0.88 0.59
CA VAL A 350 -10.54 1.90 1.48
C VAL A 350 -9.16 1.47 1.90
N THR A 351 -8.16 2.34 1.73
CA THR A 351 -6.85 2.13 2.36
C THR A 351 -6.79 3.00 3.61
N THR A 352 -6.38 2.40 4.73
CA THR A 352 -6.24 3.16 5.97
C THR A 352 -5.21 2.58 6.92
N ARG A 353 -4.69 3.41 7.83
CA ARG A 353 -3.88 2.99 8.98
C ARG A 353 -4.71 2.65 10.22
N HIS A 354 -6.00 2.99 10.24
CA HIS A 354 -6.90 2.68 11.35
C HIS A 354 -7.85 1.55 10.95
N ARG A 355 -8.19 0.64 11.87
CA ARG A 355 -9.28 -0.29 11.61
C ARG A 355 -10.60 0.46 11.59
N ILE A 356 -11.26 0.46 10.44
CA ILE A 356 -12.70 0.71 10.34
C ILE A 356 -13.39 -0.58 10.82
N ASP A 357 -14.46 -0.49 11.60
CA ASP A 357 -15.24 -1.65 12.04
C ASP A 357 -15.91 -2.36 10.85
N VAL A 358 -15.14 -3.18 10.16
CA VAL A 358 -15.56 -4.16 9.16
C VAL A 358 -15.08 -5.54 9.62
N ALA A 359 -15.88 -6.57 9.32
CA ALA A 359 -15.69 -7.90 9.90
C ALA A 359 -14.36 -8.58 9.51
N ASP A 360 -13.79 -8.29 8.33
CA ASP A 360 -12.55 -8.92 7.86
C ASP A 360 -11.74 -8.03 6.89
N PRO A 361 -10.81 -7.18 7.38
CA PRO A 361 -9.92 -6.39 6.51
C PRO A 361 -8.84 -7.24 5.83
N ILE A 362 -8.30 -6.77 4.71
CA ILE A 362 -7.10 -7.31 4.06
C ILE A 362 -5.87 -6.66 4.70
N ARG A 363 -5.23 -7.40 5.62
CA ARG A 363 -4.08 -6.91 6.36
C ARG A 363 -2.76 -7.16 5.64
N LEU A 364 -2.04 -6.08 5.35
CA LEU A 364 -0.72 -6.17 4.73
C LEU A 364 0.37 -6.22 5.79
N SER A 365 1.17 -7.28 5.75
CA SER A 365 2.41 -7.45 6.54
C SER A 365 3.63 -6.93 5.78
N ALA A 366 4.82 -6.97 6.37
CA ALA A 366 6.07 -6.80 5.63
C ALA A 366 6.20 -7.78 4.45
N MET A 367 6.90 -7.36 3.39
CA MET A 367 7.19 -8.22 2.25
C MET A 367 8.05 -9.40 2.69
N PRO A 368 7.75 -10.64 2.24
CA PRO A 368 8.65 -11.77 2.42
C PRO A 368 10.03 -11.47 1.83
N ARG A 369 11.07 -12.07 2.40
CA ARG A 369 12.47 -11.84 1.98
C ARG A 369 12.65 -11.94 0.46
N LYS A 370 12.10 -12.99 -0.16
CA LYS A 370 12.20 -13.21 -1.61
C LYS A 370 11.68 -12.00 -2.40
N ASP A 371 10.48 -11.54 -2.08
CA ASP A 371 9.83 -10.44 -2.79
C ASP A 371 10.52 -9.10 -2.52
N ALA A 372 10.98 -8.89 -1.28
CA ALA A 372 11.74 -7.70 -0.90
C ALA A 372 13.08 -7.61 -1.67
N LEU A 373 13.79 -8.74 -1.83
CA LEU A 373 15.02 -8.80 -2.63
C LEU A 373 14.73 -8.52 -4.12
N SER A 374 13.63 -9.03 -4.66
CA SER A 374 13.21 -8.70 -6.03
C SER A 374 12.89 -7.22 -6.20
N LEU A 375 12.26 -6.59 -5.20
CA LEU A 375 12.00 -5.15 -5.21
C LEU A 375 13.29 -4.33 -5.15
N ILE A 376 14.26 -4.72 -4.30
CA ILE A 376 15.57 -4.08 -4.23
C ILE A 376 16.25 -4.12 -5.60
N GLN A 377 16.29 -5.30 -6.23
CA GLN A 377 16.91 -5.47 -7.55
C GLN A 377 16.24 -4.58 -8.60
N GLN A 378 14.90 -4.61 -8.67
CA GLN A 378 14.15 -3.80 -9.64
C GLN A 378 14.41 -2.29 -9.48
N GLU A 379 14.44 -1.79 -8.25
CA GLU A 379 14.69 -0.37 -8.00
C GLU A 379 16.15 0.02 -8.24
N CYS A 380 17.10 -0.88 -7.93
CA CYS A 380 18.51 -0.69 -8.27
C CYS A 380 18.70 -0.55 -9.79
N ASP A 381 18.09 -1.44 -10.58
CA ASP A 381 18.16 -1.42 -12.04
C ASP A 381 17.51 -0.14 -12.60
N LYS A 382 16.33 0.23 -12.10
CA LYS A 382 15.61 1.44 -12.49
C LYS A 382 16.40 2.72 -12.22
N LYS A 383 17.20 2.75 -11.16
CA LYS A 383 17.95 3.93 -10.70
C LYS A 383 19.45 3.89 -11.01
N ASN A 384 19.92 2.86 -11.73
CA ASN A 384 21.32 2.60 -12.01
C ASN A 384 22.21 2.55 -10.75
N VAL A 385 21.71 1.97 -9.67
CA VAL A 385 22.44 1.79 -8.41
C VAL A 385 23.02 0.38 -8.35
N ARG A 386 24.29 0.24 -7.97
CA ARG A 386 24.95 -1.06 -7.76
C ARG A 386 25.14 -1.30 -6.26
N LEU A 387 24.61 -2.42 -5.79
CA LEU A 387 24.80 -2.91 -4.42
C LEU A 387 25.41 -4.31 -4.47
N ASP A 388 26.31 -4.61 -3.54
CA ASP A 388 26.78 -5.98 -3.33
C ASP A 388 25.79 -6.78 -2.45
N ASN A 389 25.98 -8.10 -2.37
CA ASN A 389 25.10 -8.98 -1.59
C ASN A 389 25.04 -8.61 -0.10
N SER A 390 26.15 -8.15 0.49
CA SER A 390 26.18 -7.77 1.91
C SER A 390 25.36 -6.50 2.16
N GLN A 391 25.44 -5.54 1.25
CA GLN A 391 24.67 -4.30 1.27
C GLN A 391 23.17 -4.56 1.05
N ILE A 392 22.83 -5.47 0.15
CA ILE A 392 21.44 -5.91 -0.09
C ILE A 392 20.85 -6.56 1.17
N GLU A 393 21.59 -7.47 1.81
CA GLU A 393 21.13 -8.10 3.06
C GLU A 393 20.98 -7.07 4.19
N LEU A 394 21.92 -6.13 4.29
CA LEU A 394 21.86 -5.07 5.30
C LEU A 394 20.67 -4.13 5.05
N LEU A 395 20.39 -3.78 3.79
CA LEU A 395 19.23 -2.98 3.40
C LEU A 395 17.93 -3.70 3.76
N TYR A 396 17.82 -4.99 3.42
CA TYR A 396 16.65 -5.81 3.80
C TYR A 396 16.48 -5.88 5.31
N LYS A 397 17.57 -6.12 6.07
CA LYS A 397 17.52 -6.20 7.54
C LYS A 397 17.03 -4.91 8.19
N ARG A 398 17.49 -3.74 7.69
CA ARG A 398 17.10 -2.41 8.21
C ARG A 398 15.68 -2.04 7.82
N THR A 399 15.29 -2.28 6.57
CA THR A 399 13.95 -1.94 6.08
C THR A 399 12.89 -2.95 6.53
N ALA A 400 13.31 -4.16 6.93
CA ALA A 400 12.48 -5.27 7.34
C ALA A 400 11.34 -5.60 6.35
N GLY A 401 11.61 -5.44 5.04
CA GLY A 401 10.62 -5.71 4.00
C GLY A 401 9.52 -4.65 3.88
N VAL A 402 9.71 -3.43 4.41
CA VAL A 402 8.81 -2.30 4.16
C VAL A 402 9.12 -1.69 2.79
N PRO A 403 8.22 -1.81 1.78
CA PRO A 403 8.51 -1.39 0.39
C PRO A 403 8.92 0.08 0.27
N LEU A 404 8.21 0.99 0.93
CA LEU A 404 8.52 2.42 0.85
C LEU A 404 9.92 2.73 1.38
N ALA A 405 10.36 2.04 2.44
CA ALA A 405 11.70 2.22 2.99
C ALA A 405 12.78 1.71 2.02
N VAL A 406 12.52 0.59 1.32
CA VAL A 406 13.40 0.08 0.27
C VAL A 406 13.53 1.08 -0.88
N VAL A 407 12.41 1.48 -1.48
CA VAL A 407 12.36 2.39 -2.63
C VAL A 407 13.01 3.72 -2.29
N TRP A 408 12.68 4.29 -1.12
CA TRP A 408 13.23 5.57 -0.68
C TRP A 408 14.75 5.50 -0.45
N SER A 409 15.25 4.41 0.11
CA SER A 409 16.69 4.24 0.35
C SER A 409 17.48 4.18 -0.96
N ILE A 410 16.99 3.42 -1.94
CA ILE A 410 17.63 3.33 -3.26
C ILE A 410 17.53 4.68 -3.99
N ALA A 411 16.42 5.41 -3.83
CA ALA A 411 16.30 6.76 -4.35
C ALA A 411 17.33 7.72 -3.72
N GLN A 412 17.57 7.65 -2.41
CA GLN A 412 18.60 8.46 -1.72
C GLN A 412 20.01 8.19 -2.25
N ILE A 413 20.35 6.91 -2.48
CA ILE A 413 21.66 6.52 -3.05
C ILE A 413 21.81 7.11 -4.46
N SER A 414 20.75 7.06 -5.27
CA SER A 414 20.75 7.55 -6.65
C SER A 414 20.78 9.09 -6.76
N TYR A 415 19.95 9.81 -6.00
CA TYR A 415 19.71 11.24 -6.20
C TYR A 415 20.77 12.17 -5.58
N HIS A 416 21.43 11.74 -4.50
CA HIS A 416 22.35 12.59 -3.75
C HIS A 416 23.81 12.12 -3.78
N GLY A 417 24.12 11.01 -4.48
CA GLY A 417 25.44 10.41 -4.45
C GLY A 417 25.90 10.01 -3.04
N PHE A 418 24.96 9.89 -2.08
CA PHE A 418 25.28 9.40 -0.75
C PHE A 418 25.85 7.99 -0.89
N GLY A 419 26.99 7.74 -0.24
CA GLY A 419 27.55 6.39 -0.18
C GLY A 419 26.54 5.43 0.43
N VAL A 420 26.51 4.19 -0.07
CA VAL A 420 25.59 3.14 0.40
C VAL A 420 25.61 3.02 1.92
N ASP A 421 26.79 3.05 2.53
CA ASP A 421 26.98 2.98 3.98
C ASP A 421 26.35 4.16 4.73
N GLN A 422 26.31 5.35 4.13
CA GLN A 422 25.71 6.53 4.74
C GLN A 422 24.18 6.42 4.75
N VAL A 423 23.58 5.94 3.66
CA VAL A 423 22.13 5.72 3.60
C VAL A 423 21.72 4.59 4.54
N LEU A 424 22.48 3.49 4.60
CA LEU A 424 22.22 2.40 5.54
C LEU A 424 22.37 2.82 7.00
N LYS A 425 23.31 3.73 7.32
CA LYS A 425 23.40 4.37 8.64
C LYS A 425 22.19 5.28 8.93
N ARG A 426 21.74 6.06 7.95
CA ARG A 426 20.57 6.96 8.09
C ARG A 426 19.24 6.25 8.16
N LEU A 427 19.10 5.07 7.55
CA LEU A 427 17.94 4.21 7.74
C LEU A 427 17.74 3.83 9.22
N GLY A 428 18.86 3.68 9.94
CA GLY A 428 18.88 3.50 11.39
C GLY A 428 18.80 4.80 12.19
N ASP A 429 18.80 5.97 11.54
CA ASP A 429 18.58 7.26 12.18
C ASP A 429 17.09 7.56 12.19
N ALA A 430 16.47 7.41 13.36
CA ALA A 430 15.04 7.57 13.50
C ALA A 430 14.55 9.03 13.53
N LYS A 431 15.46 10.00 13.35
CA LYS A 431 15.11 11.36 12.90
C LYS A 431 14.87 11.43 11.38
N GLY A 432 15.15 10.36 10.64
CA GLY A 432 14.98 10.29 9.20
C GLY A 432 13.53 10.46 8.77
N ASP A 433 13.33 11.15 7.64
CA ASP A 433 12.02 11.47 7.10
C ASP A 433 11.13 10.25 6.86
N ILE A 434 11.72 9.09 6.55
CA ILE A 434 10.98 7.84 6.33
C ILE A 434 10.26 7.34 7.59
N ALA A 435 10.93 7.35 8.75
CA ALA A 435 10.37 6.86 9.99
C ALA A 435 9.25 7.80 10.47
N ARG A 436 9.50 9.12 10.39
CA ARG A 436 8.48 10.14 10.69
C ARG A 436 7.25 9.99 9.80
N PHE A 437 7.45 9.89 8.48
CA PHE A 437 6.35 9.75 7.52
C PHE A 437 5.50 8.48 7.77
N CYS A 438 6.13 7.38 8.16
CA CYS A 438 5.44 6.12 8.40
C CYS A 438 4.72 6.06 9.76
N PHE A 439 5.28 6.67 10.82
CA PHE A 439 4.86 6.37 12.20
C PHE A 439 4.45 7.58 13.04
N GLU A 440 4.86 8.81 12.72
CA GLU A 440 4.68 9.99 13.58
C GLU A 440 3.22 10.23 13.96
N ASN A 441 2.32 10.24 12.98
CA ASN A 441 0.89 10.41 13.25
C ASN A 441 0.33 9.28 14.12
N ALA A 442 0.64 8.02 13.82
CA ALA A 442 0.11 6.88 14.57
C ALA A 442 0.59 6.89 16.04
N VAL A 443 1.85 7.25 16.27
CA VAL A 443 2.43 7.36 17.62
C VAL A 443 1.85 8.55 18.37
N HIS A 444 1.65 9.70 17.72
CA HIS A 444 1.03 10.88 18.33
C HIS A 444 -0.37 10.57 18.90
N HIS A 445 -1.18 9.74 18.23
CA HIS A 445 -2.54 9.36 18.68
C HIS A 445 -2.59 8.50 19.95
N ILE A 446 -1.46 8.01 20.43
CA ILE A 446 -1.38 7.11 21.59
C ILE A 446 -0.49 7.65 22.70
N GLN A 447 0.16 8.81 22.54
CA GLN A 447 1.14 9.33 23.50
C GLN A 447 0.60 9.46 24.93
N ASP A 448 -0.69 9.71 25.07
CA ASP A 448 -1.43 9.87 26.33
C ASP A 448 -2.09 8.57 26.83
N LYS A 449 -1.88 7.44 26.15
CA LYS A 449 -2.55 6.15 26.40
C LYS A 449 -1.59 5.09 26.93
N PRO A 450 -2.08 4.06 27.64
CA PRO A 450 -1.29 2.90 28.06
C PRO A 450 -0.51 2.23 26.91
N ALA A 451 -1.08 2.27 25.70
CA ALA A 451 -0.46 1.82 24.45
C ALA A 451 0.96 2.38 24.24
N TYR A 452 1.26 3.62 24.65
CA TYR A 452 2.59 4.19 24.47
C TYR A 452 3.64 3.58 25.39
N LYS A 453 3.27 3.24 26.64
CA LYS A 453 4.14 2.50 27.56
C LYS A 453 4.41 1.07 27.07
N ILE A 454 3.40 0.41 26.50
CA ILE A 454 3.57 -0.90 25.86
C ILE A 454 4.53 -0.80 24.68
N LEU A 455 4.37 0.22 23.84
CA LEU A 455 5.20 0.45 22.67
C LEU A 455 6.66 0.71 23.05
N ALA A 456 6.90 1.50 24.09
CA ALA A 456 8.23 1.71 24.67
C ALA A 456 8.83 0.41 25.22
N SER A 457 8.05 -0.37 25.96
CA SER A 457 8.48 -1.66 26.51
C SER A 457 8.94 -2.61 25.40
N LEU A 458 8.14 -2.73 24.33
CA LEU A 458 8.50 -3.55 23.17
C LEU A 458 9.73 -3.03 22.42
N ALA A 459 9.94 -1.70 22.39
CA ALA A 459 11.11 -1.11 21.73
C ALA A 459 12.41 -1.32 22.51
N LEU A 460 12.34 -1.40 23.83
CA LEU A 460 13.47 -1.69 24.72
C LEU A 460 13.80 -3.19 24.79
N SER A 461 12.89 -4.05 24.33
CA SER A 461 13.10 -5.49 24.34
C SER A 461 13.92 -5.95 23.12
N PRO A 462 14.95 -6.80 23.30
CA PRO A 462 15.69 -7.41 22.19
C PRO A 462 14.92 -8.55 21.53
N ARG A 463 13.80 -9.00 22.11
CA ARG A 463 13.00 -10.17 21.68
C ARG A 463 11.51 -9.87 21.64
N SER A 464 10.75 -10.78 21.03
CA SER A 464 9.30 -10.74 21.16
C SER A 464 8.87 -11.00 22.61
N MET A 465 7.75 -10.40 22.99
CA MET A 465 7.20 -10.50 24.34
C MET A 465 5.81 -11.13 24.30
N SER A 466 5.52 -12.03 25.24
CA SER A 466 4.17 -12.54 25.45
C SER A 466 3.28 -11.45 26.05
N ARG A 467 1.95 -11.69 26.06
CA ARG A 467 1.01 -10.81 26.76
C ARG A 467 1.46 -10.58 28.20
N GLN A 468 1.68 -11.63 29.00
CA GLN A 468 2.04 -11.46 30.41
C GLN A 468 3.32 -10.64 30.62
N GLU A 469 4.31 -10.83 29.74
CA GLU A 469 5.59 -10.11 29.82
C GLU A 469 5.40 -8.61 29.57
N VAL A 470 4.59 -8.24 28.58
CA VAL A 470 4.25 -6.84 28.30
C VAL A 470 3.59 -6.17 29.49
N GLY A 471 2.58 -6.82 30.09
CA GLY A 471 1.85 -6.27 31.24
C GLY A 471 2.75 -6.07 32.45
N THR A 472 3.62 -7.04 32.73
CA THR A 472 4.56 -7.00 33.86
C THR A 472 5.58 -5.88 33.70
N VAL A 473 6.18 -5.74 32.52
CA VAL A 473 7.20 -4.70 32.26
C VAL A 473 6.57 -3.32 32.24
N ALA A 474 5.44 -3.15 31.53
CA ALA A 474 4.78 -1.85 31.41
C ALA A 474 4.09 -1.41 32.72
N ASP A 475 3.85 -2.34 33.66
CA ASP A 475 3.08 -2.15 34.91
C ASP A 475 1.73 -1.51 34.64
N LEU A 476 0.96 -2.27 33.88
CA LEU A 476 -0.39 -1.91 33.50
C LEU A 476 -1.36 -2.91 34.12
N SER A 477 -2.56 -2.42 34.43
CA SER A 477 -3.68 -3.30 34.72
C SER A 477 -3.95 -4.20 33.51
N GLU A 478 -4.57 -5.36 33.74
CA GLU A 478 -4.93 -6.27 32.63
C GLU A 478 -5.83 -5.58 31.59
N LEU A 479 -6.71 -4.68 32.04
CA LEU A 479 -7.59 -3.90 31.18
C LEU A 479 -6.82 -2.90 30.31
N ASP A 480 -5.96 -2.09 30.93
CA ASP A 480 -5.13 -1.10 30.20
C ASP A 480 -4.18 -1.78 29.21
N GLN A 481 -3.68 -2.95 29.60
CA GLN A 481 -2.83 -3.77 28.75
C GLN A 481 -3.59 -4.24 27.51
N ASP A 482 -4.78 -4.80 27.67
CA ASP A 482 -5.58 -5.30 26.55
C ASP A 482 -6.03 -4.18 25.62
N GLU A 483 -6.53 -3.09 26.18
CA GLU A 483 -6.89 -1.90 25.41
C GLU A 483 -5.67 -1.37 24.64
N GLY A 484 -4.52 -1.29 25.30
CA GLY A 484 -3.28 -0.84 24.68
C GLY A 484 -2.80 -1.73 23.55
N LEU A 485 -2.80 -3.06 23.74
CA LEU A 485 -2.43 -4.02 22.70
C LEU A 485 -3.40 -3.98 21.52
N VAL A 486 -4.71 -3.89 21.77
CA VAL A 486 -5.73 -3.76 20.72
C VAL A 486 -5.51 -2.49 19.91
N ILE A 487 -5.24 -1.35 20.56
CA ILE A 487 -4.94 -0.08 19.88
C ILE A 487 -3.69 -0.23 18.99
N LEU A 488 -2.61 -0.80 19.53
CA LEU A 488 -1.36 -0.98 18.77
C LEU A 488 -1.52 -1.94 17.58
N GLU A 489 -2.29 -3.02 17.75
CA GLU A 489 -2.64 -3.93 16.65
C GLU A 489 -3.50 -3.23 15.59
N ARG A 490 -4.44 -2.37 16.00
CA ARG A 490 -5.28 -1.57 15.09
C ARG A 490 -4.48 -0.56 14.29
N LEU A 491 -3.49 0.07 14.91
CA LEU A 491 -2.54 0.98 14.26
C LEU A 491 -1.45 0.24 13.47
N SER A 492 -1.45 -1.09 13.51
CA SER A 492 -0.44 -1.97 12.93
C SER A 492 0.99 -1.71 13.44
N LEU A 493 1.18 -1.01 14.55
CA LEU A 493 2.52 -0.71 15.09
C LEU A 493 3.23 -1.94 15.66
N ILE A 494 2.46 -2.99 15.99
CA ILE A 494 2.97 -4.26 16.50
C ILE A 494 2.57 -5.45 15.63
N ASN A 495 3.45 -6.43 15.55
CA ASN A 495 3.17 -7.75 14.98
C ASN A 495 2.78 -8.72 16.10
N LYS A 496 1.84 -9.62 15.81
CA LYS A 496 1.45 -10.71 16.71
C LYS A 496 1.59 -12.04 16.00
N LYS A 497 2.42 -12.94 16.54
CA LYS A 497 2.60 -14.30 16.01
C LYS A 497 2.68 -15.29 17.16
N GLY A 498 1.78 -16.28 17.19
CA GLY A 498 1.78 -17.31 18.25
C GLY A 498 1.65 -16.74 19.68
N GLY A 499 0.90 -15.65 19.86
CA GLY A 499 0.75 -14.98 21.17
C GLY A 499 1.93 -14.11 21.59
N GLN A 500 2.96 -13.99 20.75
CA GLN A 500 4.12 -13.13 20.96
C GLN A 500 3.98 -11.84 20.15
N PHE A 501 4.37 -10.73 20.78
CA PHE A 501 4.32 -9.38 20.22
C PHE A 501 5.73 -8.88 19.90
N SER A 502 5.91 -8.25 18.75
CA SER A 502 7.19 -7.65 18.35
C SER A 502 7.00 -6.39 17.50
N LEU A 503 8.05 -5.58 17.43
CA LEU A 503 8.11 -4.42 16.54
C LEU A 503 8.83 -4.77 15.25
N LEU A 504 8.49 -4.05 14.18
CA LEU A 504 9.36 -3.97 13.03
C LEU A 504 10.59 -3.11 13.40
N PRO A 505 11.80 -3.44 12.91
CA PRO A 505 13.02 -2.68 13.16
C PRO A 505 12.87 -1.16 13.01
N LEU A 506 12.23 -0.69 11.94
CA LEU A 506 11.98 0.74 11.73
C LEU A 506 11.07 1.38 12.79
N VAL A 507 10.10 0.64 13.32
CA VAL A 507 9.22 1.12 14.42
C VAL A 507 10.03 1.17 15.71
N GLN A 508 10.82 0.13 16.00
CA GLN A 508 11.68 0.08 17.18
C GLN A 508 12.66 1.26 17.19
N GLU A 509 13.39 1.49 16.09
CA GLU A 509 14.31 2.61 15.96
C GLU A 509 13.59 3.95 16.13
N TYR A 510 12.42 4.13 15.51
CA TYR A 510 11.60 5.35 15.67
C TYR A 510 11.29 5.65 17.13
N ILE A 511 10.79 4.65 17.85
CA ILE A 511 10.42 4.79 19.26
C ILE A 511 11.63 5.03 20.14
N LEU A 512 12.78 4.39 19.86
CA LEU A 512 14.01 4.62 20.61
C LEU A 512 14.48 6.09 20.55
N THR A 513 14.26 6.80 19.44
CA THR A 513 14.58 8.26 19.42
C THR A 513 13.63 9.11 20.23
N LYS A 514 12.40 8.63 20.42
CA LYS A 514 11.36 9.28 21.22
C LYS A 514 11.52 9.01 22.71
N VAL A 515 12.41 8.08 23.11
CA VAL A 515 12.74 7.78 24.51
C VAL A 515 13.11 9.05 25.29
N LYS A 516 13.78 10.05 24.68
CA LYS A 516 14.09 11.32 25.36
C LYS A 516 12.86 12.13 25.80
N GLU A 517 11.73 11.90 25.15
CA GLU A 517 10.46 12.57 25.44
C GLU A 517 9.72 11.87 26.60
N PHE A 518 10.14 10.66 26.98
CA PHE A 518 9.59 9.97 28.15
C PHE A 518 10.22 10.49 29.44
N PRO A 519 9.45 10.55 30.54
CA PRO A 519 10.02 10.77 31.87
C PRO A 519 11.09 9.70 32.16
N PHE A 520 12.31 10.14 32.50
CA PHE A 520 13.41 9.22 32.82
C PHE A 520 13.05 8.27 33.97
N THR A 521 12.22 8.73 34.92
CA THR A 521 11.68 7.90 36.01
C THR A 521 10.93 6.67 35.49
N ASP A 522 10.10 6.84 34.47
CA ASP A 522 9.30 5.76 33.90
C ASP A 522 10.21 4.79 33.13
N LEU A 523 11.15 5.31 32.33
CA LEU A 523 12.13 4.49 31.62
C LEU A 523 13.02 3.68 32.56
N ARG A 524 13.49 4.30 33.65
CA ARG A 524 14.24 3.63 34.70
C ARG A 524 13.46 2.45 35.27
N GLN A 525 12.16 2.62 35.56
CA GLN A 525 11.33 1.52 36.06
C GLN A 525 11.14 0.42 35.01
N LEU A 526 10.95 0.76 33.73
CA LEU A 526 10.88 -0.24 32.66
C LEU A 526 12.16 -1.08 32.61
N VAL A 527 13.34 -0.45 32.62
CA VAL A 527 14.64 -1.13 32.59
C VAL A 527 14.82 -2.01 33.83
N ILE A 528 14.49 -1.52 35.02
CA ILE A 528 14.57 -2.30 36.26
C ILE A 528 13.67 -3.54 36.18
N ARG A 529 12.43 -3.41 35.68
CA ARG A 529 11.54 -4.57 35.55
C ARG A 529 12.00 -5.57 34.50
N PHE A 530 12.68 -5.12 33.45
CA PHE A 530 13.40 -6.02 32.54
C PHE A 530 14.50 -6.79 33.28
N SER A 531 15.25 -6.14 34.18
CA SER A 531 16.24 -6.81 35.02
C SER A 531 15.63 -7.79 36.03
N GLU A 532 14.48 -7.46 36.61
CA GLU A 532 13.84 -8.30 37.64
C GLU A 532 13.15 -9.53 37.08
N ASN A 533 12.55 -9.42 35.89
CA ASN A 533 11.72 -10.50 35.35
C ASN A 533 12.42 -11.27 34.23
N TYR A 534 13.47 -10.69 33.62
CA TYR A 534 14.13 -11.23 32.43
C TYR A 534 15.64 -10.91 32.43
N ALA A 535 16.29 -11.12 33.58
CA ALA A 535 17.61 -10.62 33.99
C ALA A 535 18.64 -10.22 32.91
N PRO A 536 18.99 -11.00 31.88
CA PRO A 536 19.93 -10.51 30.87
C PRO A 536 19.41 -9.32 30.04
N SER A 537 18.09 -9.20 29.91
CA SER A 537 17.43 -8.21 29.04
C SER A 537 17.53 -6.79 29.57
N GLY A 538 17.70 -6.59 30.88
CA GLY A 538 17.84 -5.26 31.46
C GLY A 538 19.10 -4.53 30.99
N ALA A 539 20.20 -5.26 30.78
CA ALA A 539 21.42 -4.71 30.20
C ALA A 539 21.21 -4.27 28.75
N ASP A 540 20.48 -5.06 27.94
CA ASP A 540 20.16 -4.72 26.56
C ASP A 540 19.25 -3.48 26.48
N SER A 541 18.20 -3.42 27.31
CA SER A 541 17.31 -2.26 27.41
C SER A 541 18.06 -1.01 27.85
N LEU A 542 19.04 -1.14 28.76
CA LEU A 542 19.88 -0.03 29.18
C LEU A 542 20.78 0.46 28.04
N SER A 543 21.45 -0.45 27.33
CA SER A 543 22.28 -0.09 26.17
C SER A 543 21.49 0.64 25.09
N ALA A 544 20.21 0.31 24.92
CA ALA A 544 19.33 0.99 23.97
C ALA A 544 19.08 2.47 24.32
N ILE A 545 19.15 2.84 25.61
CA ILE A 545 18.87 4.20 26.08
C ILE A 545 20.09 5.02 26.49
N GLU A 546 21.23 4.37 26.76
CA GLU A 546 22.44 5.01 27.30
C GLU A 546 22.90 6.21 26.48
N GLN A 547 22.90 6.10 25.15
CA GLN A 547 23.30 7.19 24.24
C GLN A 547 22.42 8.45 24.33
N TYR A 548 21.24 8.36 24.95
CA TYR A 548 20.25 9.43 24.98
C TYR A 548 20.28 10.28 26.24
N PHE A 549 20.90 9.80 27.32
CA PHE A 549 20.95 10.46 28.63
C PHE A 549 22.40 10.67 29.10
N GLY A 550 22.61 11.65 29.98
CA GLY A 550 23.93 11.92 30.56
C GLY A 550 24.38 10.86 31.56
N SER A 551 25.69 10.80 31.83
CA SER A 551 26.29 9.86 32.79
C SER A 551 25.71 10.01 34.21
N GLU A 552 25.31 11.22 34.61
CA GLU A 552 24.67 11.49 35.90
C GLU A 552 23.42 10.63 36.16
N LEU A 553 22.67 10.30 35.10
CA LEU A 553 21.47 9.47 35.17
C LEU A 553 21.77 7.99 34.87
N ILE A 554 22.65 7.73 33.90
CA ILE A 554 22.95 6.36 33.44
C ILE A 554 23.81 5.60 34.44
N THR A 555 24.83 6.21 35.05
CA THR A 555 25.74 5.50 35.95
C THR A 555 25.03 4.92 37.19
N PRO A 556 24.15 5.65 37.90
CA PRO A 556 23.36 5.07 38.99
C PRO A 556 22.47 3.92 38.52
N LEU A 557 21.85 4.05 37.34
CA LEU A 557 21.01 3.01 36.77
C LEU A 557 21.81 1.76 36.38
N LYS A 558 23.01 1.92 35.82
CA LYS A 558 23.95 0.82 35.56
C LYS A 558 24.24 0.00 36.81
N ILE A 559 24.53 0.68 37.92
CA ILE A 559 24.81 0.03 39.21
C ILE A 559 23.59 -0.75 39.72
N GLU A 560 22.41 -0.16 39.62
CA GLU A 560 21.17 -0.81 40.06
C GLU A 560 20.80 -2.02 39.20
N VAL A 561 20.90 -1.90 37.87
CA VAL A 561 20.71 -3.00 36.93
C VAL A 561 21.72 -4.12 37.22
N ALA A 562 22.99 -3.78 37.43
CA ALA A 562 24.01 -4.76 37.80
C ALA A 562 23.62 -5.51 39.07
N LYS A 563 23.25 -4.82 40.14
CA LYS A 563 22.82 -5.46 41.40
C LYS A 563 21.67 -6.46 41.19
N LYS A 564 20.66 -6.08 40.41
CA LYS A 564 19.52 -6.96 40.10
C LYS A 564 19.94 -8.21 39.33
N ILE A 565 20.83 -8.05 38.34
CA ILE A 565 21.38 -9.18 37.57
C ILE A 565 22.22 -10.09 38.48
N VAL A 566 22.99 -9.52 39.41
CA VAL A 566 23.80 -10.26 40.37
C VAL A 566 22.94 -11.08 41.32
N ASP A 567 21.87 -10.48 41.85
CA ASP A 567 20.92 -11.19 42.73
C ASP A 567 20.31 -12.41 41.99
N GLN A 568 19.89 -12.23 40.74
CA GLN A 568 19.37 -13.33 39.92
C GLN A 568 20.43 -14.38 39.58
N MET A 569 21.66 -13.94 39.28
CA MET A 569 22.77 -14.83 38.97
C MET A 569 23.05 -15.78 40.12
N TRP A 570 23.08 -15.28 41.36
CA TRP A 570 23.28 -16.12 42.55
C TRP A 570 22.08 -17.03 42.84
N GLU A 571 20.86 -16.60 42.54
CA GLU A 571 19.68 -17.46 42.63
C GLU A 571 19.81 -18.65 41.65
N TRP A 572 20.14 -18.39 40.38
CA TRP A 572 20.33 -19.44 39.37
C TRP A 572 21.54 -20.33 39.64
N ASP A 573 22.64 -19.77 40.14
CA ASP A 573 23.80 -20.54 40.59
C ASP A 573 23.42 -21.52 41.70
N SER A 574 22.61 -21.09 42.67
CA SER A 574 22.11 -21.96 43.74
C SER A 574 21.20 -23.10 43.24
N GLN A 575 20.61 -22.94 42.05
CA GLN A 575 19.80 -23.93 41.36
C GLN A 575 20.61 -24.76 40.35
N CYS A 576 21.92 -24.50 40.22
CA CYS A 576 22.81 -25.05 39.21
C CYS A 576 22.33 -24.82 37.75
N ASP A 577 21.67 -23.69 37.47
CA ASP A 577 21.24 -23.33 36.12
C ASP A 577 22.41 -22.69 35.33
N GLU A 578 23.14 -23.55 34.62
CA GLU A 578 24.27 -23.17 33.76
C GLU A 578 23.90 -22.09 32.74
N ILE A 579 22.74 -22.21 32.11
CA ILE A 579 22.30 -21.33 31.02
C ILE A 579 21.96 -19.96 31.60
N GLY A 580 21.22 -19.93 32.70
CA GLY A 580 20.88 -18.71 33.42
C GLY A 580 22.12 -17.94 33.86
N VAL A 581 23.07 -18.61 34.52
CA VAL A 581 24.32 -18.00 34.98
C VAL A 581 25.13 -17.44 33.81
N SER A 582 25.22 -18.17 32.69
CA SER A 582 25.90 -17.70 31.48
C SER A 582 25.27 -16.42 30.92
N TYR A 583 23.93 -16.35 30.85
CA TYR A 583 23.23 -15.15 30.42
C TYR A 583 23.48 -13.95 31.32
N CYS A 584 23.49 -14.15 32.64
CA CYS A 584 23.79 -13.08 33.60
C CYS A 584 25.21 -12.54 33.42
N ILE A 585 26.21 -13.41 33.25
CA ILE A 585 27.60 -12.99 33.01
C ILE A 585 27.69 -12.15 31.74
N SER A 586 27.12 -12.61 30.62
CA SER A 586 27.11 -11.84 29.36
C SER A 586 26.39 -10.50 29.50
N ALA A 587 25.38 -10.38 30.35
CA ALA A 587 24.70 -9.11 30.61
C ALA A 587 25.54 -8.17 31.47
N LEU A 588 26.22 -8.68 32.50
CA LEU A 588 27.14 -7.92 33.34
C LEU A 588 28.34 -7.41 32.55
N GLU A 589 28.88 -8.21 31.62
CA GLU A 589 29.95 -7.80 30.70
C GLU A 589 29.58 -6.55 29.90
N LYS A 590 28.33 -6.47 29.40
CA LYS A 590 27.85 -5.32 28.63
C LYS A 590 27.78 -4.02 29.44
N LEU A 591 27.57 -4.10 30.75
CA LEU A 591 27.46 -2.90 31.59
C LEU A 591 28.80 -2.19 31.76
N ALA A 592 29.90 -2.95 31.76
CA ALA A 592 31.27 -2.46 31.86
C ALA A 592 31.50 -1.48 33.04
N ILE A 593 31.02 -1.84 34.23
CA ILE A 593 31.20 -1.06 35.48
C ILE A 593 31.86 -1.92 36.56
N ASP A 594 32.53 -1.30 37.54
CA ASP A 594 33.24 -2.01 38.61
C ASP A 594 32.36 -3.01 39.37
N THR A 595 31.10 -2.67 39.66
CA THR A 595 30.14 -3.57 40.31
C THR A 595 29.90 -4.86 39.52
N ALA A 596 29.86 -4.77 38.18
CA ALA A 596 29.69 -5.93 37.31
C ALA A 596 30.98 -6.77 37.25
N ILE A 597 32.15 -6.11 37.20
CA ILE A 597 33.45 -6.76 37.20
C ILE A 597 33.66 -7.54 38.52
N ASP A 598 33.34 -6.92 39.66
CA ASP A 598 33.42 -7.57 40.97
C ASP A 598 32.53 -8.82 41.03
N ALA A 599 31.30 -8.73 40.54
CA ALA A 599 30.39 -9.86 40.56
C ALA A 599 30.83 -11.01 39.63
N ILE A 600 31.37 -10.71 38.45
CA ILE A 600 31.89 -11.74 37.53
C ILE A 600 33.14 -12.42 38.13
N ARG A 601 33.99 -11.65 38.81
CA ARG A 601 35.10 -12.22 39.59
C ARG A 601 34.58 -13.15 40.68
N ASP A 602 33.61 -12.68 41.48
CA ASP A 602 33.12 -13.42 42.64
C ASP A 602 32.39 -14.72 42.23
N ILE A 603 31.58 -14.69 41.18
CA ILE A 603 30.92 -15.90 40.67
C ILE A 603 31.96 -16.90 40.13
N ALA A 604 33.02 -16.45 39.46
CA ALA A 604 34.09 -17.34 38.99
C ALA A 604 34.91 -17.97 40.14
N MET A 605 34.92 -17.35 41.33
CA MET A 605 35.62 -17.86 42.51
C MET A 605 34.75 -18.81 43.36
N TYR A 606 33.44 -18.57 43.43
CA TYR A 606 32.57 -19.20 44.43
C TYR A 606 31.33 -19.92 43.87
N SER A 607 31.18 -19.99 42.54
CA SER A 607 30.03 -20.65 41.89
C SER A 607 29.88 -22.11 42.30
N ASN A 608 28.63 -22.56 42.43
CA ASN A 608 28.29 -23.97 42.64
C ASN A 608 28.27 -24.78 41.33
N VAL A 609 28.40 -24.11 40.17
CA VAL A 609 28.31 -24.69 38.83
C VAL A 609 29.70 -25.11 38.33
N ALA A 610 30.19 -26.25 38.83
CA ALA A 610 31.54 -26.74 38.55
C ALA A 610 31.83 -26.95 37.04
N SER A 611 30.82 -27.29 36.24
CA SER A 611 30.90 -27.46 34.79
C SER A 611 31.31 -26.20 34.04
N LEU A 612 31.00 -25.02 34.58
CA LEU A 612 31.33 -23.74 33.96
C LEU A 612 32.63 -23.11 34.48
N ALA A 613 33.31 -23.72 35.47
CA ALA A 613 34.44 -23.10 36.17
C ALA A 613 35.54 -22.56 35.22
N ALA A 614 35.93 -23.34 34.22
CA ALA A 614 36.95 -22.92 33.24
C ALA A 614 36.46 -21.76 32.35
N TRP A 615 35.19 -21.79 31.94
CA TRP A 615 34.59 -20.73 31.14
C TRP A 615 34.41 -19.44 31.95
N MET A 616 33.92 -19.53 33.19
CA MET A 616 33.77 -18.39 34.10
C MET A 616 35.12 -17.77 34.45
N TYR A 617 36.15 -18.60 34.67
CA TYR A 617 37.51 -18.13 34.84
C TYR A 617 37.98 -17.33 33.62
N SER A 618 37.79 -17.87 32.41
CA SER A 618 38.19 -17.20 31.16
C SER A 618 37.46 -15.86 30.98
N ALA A 619 36.15 -15.82 31.22
CA ALA A 619 35.34 -14.60 31.15
C ALA A 619 35.81 -13.55 32.16
N ALA A 620 35.94 -13.93 33.44
CA ALA A 620 36.42 -13.04 34.50
C ALA A 620 37.85 -12.54 34.23
N ALA A 621 38.75 -13.42 33.79
CA ALA A 621 40.12 -13.05 33.46
C ALA A 621 40.18 -12.05 32.31
N GLY A 622 39.42 -12.27 31.23
CA GLY A 622 39.35 -11.36 30.09
C GLY A 622 38.94 -9.94 30.49
N ILE A 623 37.92 -9.82 31.34
CA ILE A 623 37.40 -8.52 31.82
C ILE A 623 38.40 -7.84 32.76
N LEU A 624 38.98 -8.57 33.71
CA LEU A 624 39.97 -8.03 34.64
C LEU A 624 41.22 -7.51 33.91
N ILE A 625 41.62 -8.19 32.84
CA ILE A 625 42.70 -7.74 31.96
C ILE A 625 42.33 -6.43 31.27
N HIS A 626 41.13 -6.35 30.67
CA HIS A 626 40.66 -5.13 30.01
C HIS A 626 40.54 -3.95 30.98
N ALA A 627 40.12 -4.20 32.22
CA ALA A 627 40.01 -3.20 33.28
C ALA A 627 41.33 -2.88 34.00
N GLY A 628 42.43 -3.57 33.67
CA GLY A 628 43.73 -3.37 34.31
C GLY A 628 43.80 -3.83 35.79
N ARG A 629 42.90 -4.71 36.24
CA ARG A 629 42.78 -5.15 37.63
C ARG A 629 43.66 -6.38 37.93
N LEU A 630 44.99 -6.18 37.83
CA LEU A 630 45.99 -7.25 37.99
C LEU A 630 45.88 -8.01 39.32
N ARG A 631 45.72 -7.30 40.44
CA ARG A 631 45.60 -7.94 41.76
C ARG A 631 44.38 -8.87 41.87
N ASP A 632 43.25 -8.47 41.30
CA ASP A 632 42.05 -9.31 41.25
C ASP A 632 42.25 -10.54 40.36
N LEU A 633 42.96 -10.40 39.24
CA LEU A 633 43.30 -11.53 38.36
C LEU A 633 44.21 -12.54 39.07
N ILE A 634 45.18 -12.07 39.86
CA ILE A 634 46.02 -12.94 40.70
C ILE A 634 45.14 -13.68 41.72
N ASN A 635 44.26 -12.98 42.44
CA ASN A 635 43.37 -13.59 43.43
C ASN A 635 42.41 -14.62 42.81
N LEU A 636 41.89 -14.35 41.61
CA LEU A 636 41.07 -15.29 40.84
C LEU A 636 41.88 -16.54 40.48
N SER A 637 43.10 -16.37 39.97
CA SER A 637 44.02 -17.47 39.62
C SER A 637 44.31 -18.39 40.80
N LEU A 638 44.49 -17.83 42.00
CA LEU A 638 44.70 -18.61 43.23
C LEU A 638 43.47 -19.43 43.65
N SER A 639 42.27 -18.95 43.31
CA SER A 639 41.02 -19.61 43.69
C SER A 639 40.63 -20.70 42.70
N TYR A 640 41.00 -20.54 41.43
CA TYR A 640 40.81 -21.56 40.38
C TYR A 640 41.70 -22.80 40.61
N GLN A 641 42.82 -22.67 41.34
CA GLN A 641 43.74 -23.74 41.76
C GLN A 641 44.34 -24.61 40.62
N ASN A 642 44.01 -24.31 39.38
CA ASN A 642 44.46 -25.03 38.20
C ASN A 642 45.39 -24.09 37.41
N PHE A 643 46.68 -24.09 37.76
CA PHE A 643 47.71 -23.28 37.06
C PHE A 643 48.08 -23.86 35.70
N ASP A 644 47.06 -24.06 34.87
CA ASP A 644 47.13 -24.52 33.50
C ASP A 644 47.67 -23.43 32.56
N SER A 645 47.81 -23.76 31.27
CA SER A 645 48.27 -22.81 30.24
C SER A 645 47.37 -21.56 30.19
N LEU A 646 46.06 -21.72 30.37
CA LEU A 646 45.09 -20.63 30.36
C LEU A 646 45.38 -19.58 31.44
N THR A 647 45.70 -20.01 32.66
CA THR A 647 46.03 -19.13 33.78
C THR A 647 47.32 -18.33 33.51
N VAL A 648 48.35 -19.02 33.03
CA VAL A 648 49.67 -18.41 32.72
C VAL A 648 49.55 -17.45 31.54
N GLU A 649 48.85 -17.82 30.48
CA GLU A 649 48.63 -16.96 29.29
C GLU A 649 47.84 -15.69 29.64
N SER A 650 46.84 -15.81 30.52
CA SER A 650 46.04 -14.66 30.98
C SER A 650 46.89 -13.64 31.73
N LEU A 651 47.73 -14.09 32.66
CA LEU A 651 48.64 -13.21 33.42
C LEU A 651 49.72 -12.58 32.53
N LYS A 652 50.23 -13.32 31.52
CA LYS A 652 51.20 -12.81 30.54
C LYS A 652 50.63 -11.74 29.59
N LYS A 653 49.31 -11.45 29.62
CA LYS A 653 48.77 -10.26 28.94
C LYS A 653 49.15 -8.95 29.63
N PHE A 654 49.60 -9.00 30.89
CA PHE A 654 50.29 -7.90 31.57
C PHE A 654 51.81 -8.04 31.42
N GLU A 655 52.55 -6.95 31.62
CA GLU A 655 54.02 -7.00 31.66
C GLU A 655 54.48 -7.94 32.78
N THR A 656 55.26 -8.98 32.43
CA THR A 656 55.70 -10.03 33.35
C THR A 656 56.34 -9.48 34.63
N ASP A 657 57.17 -8.44 34.52
CA ASP A 657 57.82 -7.81 35.68
C ASP A 657 56.81 -7.18 36.65
N LYS A 658 55.73 -6.57 36.13
CA LYS A 658 54.64 -6.02 36.96
C LYS A 658 53.84 -7.12 37.65
N VAL A 659 53.59 -8.23 36.95
CA VAL A 659 52.91 -9.41 37.52
C VAL A 659 53.72 -9.99 38.68
N VAL A 660 55.03 -10.16 38.48
CA VAL A 660 55.93 -10.69 39.50
C VAL A 660 56.01 -9.78 40.73
N GLN A 661 56.15 -8.46 40.52
CA GLN A 661 56.13 -7.48 41.61
C GLN A 661 54.83 -7.53 42.41
N GLU A 662 53.68 -7.62 41.73
CA GLU A 662 52.38 -7.69 42.39
C GLU A 662 52.19 -9.01 43.16
N ILE A 663 52.68 -10.13 42.63
CA ILE A 663 52.73 -11.42 43.34
C ILE A 663 53.55 -11.31 44.62
N ASP A 664 54.71 -10.65 44.56
CA ASP A 664 55.58 -10.45 45.74
C ASP A 664 54.88 -9.61 46.82
N ILE A 665 54.16 -8.55 46.41
CA ILE A 665 53.33 -7.76 47.33
C ILE A 665 52.22 -8.62 47.97
N VAL A 666 51.55 -9.48 47.20
CA VAL A 666 50.49 -10.37 47.72
C VAL A 666 51.07 -11.42 48.68
N LEU A 667 52.26 -11.94 48.39
CA LEU A 667 53.02 -12.87 49.24
C LEU A 667 53.40 -12.26 50.59
N GLU A 668 53.78 -10.98 50.63
CA GLU A 668 54.09 -10.28 51.88
C GLU A 668 52.84 -10.05 52.76
N ILE A 669 51.66 -9.93 52.15
CA ILE A 669 50.40 -9.62 52.85
C ILE A 669 49.69 -10.89 53.36
N GLN A 670 49.78 -12.02 52.65
CA GLN A 670 49.09 -13.26 53.04
C GLN A 670 49.94 -14.19 53.92
N LYS A 671 49.41 -14.63 55.07
CA LYS A 671 50.09 -15.56 55.98
C LYS A 671 49.85 -17.04 55.61
N GLU A 672 50.97 -17.75 55.44
CA GLU A 672 51.24 -19.20 55.35
C GLU A 672 50.42 -20.07 54.37
N ASN A 673 49.09 -19.97 54.27
CA ASN A 673 48.28 -21.01 53.62
C ASN A 673 48.17 -20.92 52.08
N LYS A 674 48.60 -19.81 51.47
CA LYS A 674 48.61 -19.60 50.00
C LYS A 674 50.00 -19.27 49.43
N SER A 675 51.04 -19.27 50.27
CA SER A 675 52.39 -18.86 49.90
C SER A 675 53.07 -19.84 48.92
N GLU A 676 52.90 -21.15 49.13
CA GLU A 676 53.46 -22.18 48.24
C GLU A 676 52.83 -22.14 46.84
N ILE A 677 51.51 -21.93 46.77
CA ILE A 677 50.71 -21.81 45.56
C ILE A 677 51.11 -20.57 44.74
N LEU A 678 51.30 -19.42 45.39
CA LEU A 678 51.79 -18.18 44.77
C LEU A 678 53.22 -18.35 44.22
N GLN A 679 54.09 -19.05 44.96
CA GLN A 679 55.45 -19.33 44.54
C GLN A 679 55.48 -20.22 43.29
N GLN A 680 54.65 -21.27 43.23
CA GLN A 680 54.52 -22.13 42.05
C GLN A 680 54.04 -21.34 40.81
N LEU A 681 53.09 -20.42 40.98
CA LEU A 681 52.61 -19.56 39.89
C LEU A 681 53.73 -18.63 39.40
N LYS A 682 54.50 -18.02 40.31
CA LYS A 682 55.65 -17.19 39.99
C LYS A 682 56.71 -17.96 39.21
N ASP A 683 57.04 -19.18 39.64
CA ASP A 683 58.01 -20.03 38.98
C ASP A 683 57.55 -20.42 37.57
N LYS A 684 56.25 -20.75 37.38
CA LYS A 684 55.68 -21.02 36.06
C LYS A 684 55.70 -19.81 35.13
N LEU A 685 55.46 -18.61 35.63
CA LEU A 685 55.52 -17.36 34.85
C LEU A 685 56.94 -17.06 34.35
N LEU A 686 57.93 -17.32 35.19
CA LEU A 686 59.36 -17.11 34.90
C LEU A 686 59.96 -18.25 34.07
N SER A 687 59.36 -19.44 34.10
CA SER A 687 59.77 -20.55 33.25
C SER A 687 59.42 -20.28 31.78
N SER A 688 60.43 -20.29 30.92
CA SER A 688 60.33 -20.06 29.47
C SER A 688 59.86 -21.31 28.71
N GLU A 689 58.95 -22.11 29.28
CA GLU A 689 58.38 -23.25 28.55
C GLU A 689 57.20 -22.77 27.71
N ILE A 690 57.45 -22.71 26.40
CA ILE A 690 56.43 -22.65 25.35
C ILE A 690 55.67 -23.97 25.43
N TYR A 691 54.50 -23.99 26.07
CA TYR A 691 53.58 -25.11 25.91
C TYR A 691 53.08 -25.08 24.46
N PRO A 692 53.30 -26.14 23.66
CA PRO A 692 52.72 -26.21 22.33
C PRO A 692 51.20 -26.26 22.47
N SER A 693 50.50 -25.42 21.71
CA SER A 693 49.05 -25.42 21.57
C SER A 693 48.56 -26.82 21.14
N SER A 694 48.11 -27.62 22.11
CA SER A 694 47.47 -28.89 21.83
C SER A 694 46.02 -28.66 21.44
N GLY A 695 45.75 -28.82 20.15
CA GLY A 695 44.53 -29.49 19.68
C GLY A 695 43.34 -28.60 19.34
N ASP A 696 43.23 -28.26 18.04
CA ASP A 696 41.95 -28.40 17.32
C ASP A 696 41.26 -29.70 17.75
N HIS A 697 40.20 -29.59 18.53
CA HIS A 697 39.13 -30.57 18.52
C HIS A 697 37.83 -29.87 18.16
N ALA A 698 37.36 -30.19 16.96
CA ALA A 698 36.02 -29.94 16.48
C ALA A 698 34.96 -30.40 17.48
N VAL A 699 34.02 -29.51 17.83
CA VAL A 699 32.59 -29.49 17.43
C VAL A 699 31.96 -28.22 18.01
#